data_AF-A0A5D3A1W1-F1
#
_entry.id   AF-A0A5D3A1W1-F1
#
_cell.length_a   1.000
_cell.length_b   1.000
_cell.length_c   1.000
_cell.angle_alpha   90.00
_cell.angle_beta   90.00
_cell.angle_gamma   90.00
#
_symmetry.space_group_name_H-M   'P 1'
#
loop_
_entity.id
_entity.type
_entity.pdbx_description
1 polymer ?
#
loop_
_entity_poly.entity_id
_entity_poly.type
_entity_poly.pdbx_seq_one_letter_code
_entity_poly.pdbx_strand_id
1 'polypeptide(L)'
;MQLQHHLYYAPNFTFSSNFDLWDLNTDCCSWEGVTCDAYGHVVGIDLSYKNLSGSFHSIFNLHHLQHLNLAGNNFNTTLFSYGFDKLQNLTHLDLSSSCFHGQIPMKISHLTRLVSLDLSYQDDCYWRYYKVLYPGFYKPLKLEKPNFKTLIKDLRFLTELYLDSVDISTQSTKWCETTSLVLSNLRVLSLSNCGLKGPLCSSLSRLPFLSKLILDGNPISYLPPNFLVNSSLLVSLSLVNCNLSGHFPTHILLLPKVQSIDLSGNDRLIGHLPEFSSNNSLKSLSLWYTKFSGKLPQSIGNIKFLTDLTLTLCNFFGPIPSSIANLSSLVNLDLAGNYLTGPIPKSILQLPWLERLFIRGNSFSSVKLDMFIQLKNLRYLNLNNIGLLSESGNGSLPFPQLESLRLRSCNLTEFPEFIKTQDKLVELDLSGNHIHGVVPNWLWKSTLLSLHLSVNVIDFPKQLPLNDANFSFPMLTELFLESCNVSAYPEFLKSQENLEYLDLSNNKISDAIPNWVWKKRLRYLNLANNHLSSLDQLLPDQSSTSAQTSLPRSICNSSQLMFFNASHNNFSGLIPNCLGKMNALNLLDLQRNNFSGMLPKFPKATQLQILKVSENRLEGTLPRSLAECTQLEVLDVGNNMMNDTFPFWLEKLPALKVLILRENRFYGQMKHFKHKSLFPSLDVLDIASNQFSGELSIDFLQSTQLRSLKIGGNKLEGRLSRLLANCTTLEVLDLGNNMVHDTFPFWLQKLPSLKVLILRANRFYGTITKFDTERGFPKLRILDIASNNFSGDLSIEFVQSLKAMMQITNDDKAKLDYIGENYYQDSVTIFNKGIELFYEKILTTLTCLDLSNNSFHGRIPEEIQMLRSLRVMNLSNNGFSGEIPLAFQNLKDLESLDLSQNKLSGKIPPQLTTLTFLEALNLSYNPLEGIIPQGNQFSTFSNDSYRGNPKLCGLPLSKKCNEVGLLVPAAPGEEKQSWLYAMSTWKIVLIGYGSGLVVGLCIGYTVLNELGNKWVDKFKKQGKRNKRRSR
;
A
#
# COMPACT_ATOMS: atom_id res chain seq x y z
N MET A 1 23.49 -50.70 -16.41
CA MET A 1 22.57 -51.01 -17.54
C MET A 1 21.09 -50.79 -17.22
N GLN A 2 20.42 -51.56 -16.35
CA GLN A 2 18.98 -51.33 -16.05
C GLN A 2 18.67 -49.91 -15.52
N LEU A 3 19.55 -49.37 -14.67
CA LEU A 3 19.42 -48.00 -14.16
C LEU A 3 19.43 -46.95 -15.29
N GLN A 4 20.32 -47.08 -16.28
CA GLN A 4 20.38 -46.20 -17.44
C GLN A 4 19.05 -46.20 -18.21
N HIS A 5 18.49 -47.38 -18.46
CA HIS A 5 17.23 -47.54 -19.17
C HIS A 5 16.06 -46.86 -18.42
N HIS A 6 16.01 -46.97 -17.10
CA HIS A 6 14.94 -46.35 -16.29
C HIS A 6 15.04 -44.83 -16.15
N LEU A 7 16.25 -44.28 -16.28
CA LEU A 7 16.49 -42.83 -16.28
C LEU A 7 16.22 -42.18 -17.65
N TYR A 8 16.20 -42.97 -18.74
CA TYR A 8 16.07 -42.47 -20.12
C TYR A 8 14.62 -42.43 -20.65
N TYR A 9 13.74 -43.32 -20.20
CA TYR A 9 12.35 -43.41 -20.69
C TYR A 9 11.34 -42.79 -19.71
N ALA A 10 11.00 -41.51 -19.89
CA ALA A 10 9.93 -40.81 -19.15
C ALA A 10 8.80 -40.35 -20.10
N PRO A 11 7.52 -40.72 -19.87
CA PRO A 11 6.46 -40.52 -20.89
C PRO A 11 5.95 -39.09 -21.10
N ASN A 12 6.28 -38.11 -20.26
CA ASN A 12 5.50 -36.86 -20.14
C ASN A 12 6.28 -35.54 -20.10
N PHE A 13 7.57 -35.52 -20.45
CA PHE A 13 8.32 -34.26 -20.54
C PHE A 13 9.10 -34.17 -21.85
N THR A 14 8.64 -33.28 -22.74
CA THR A 14 9.36 -32.89 -23.95
C THR A 14 10.31 -31.74 -23.62
N PHE A 15 11.56 -32.05 -23.28
CA PHE A 15 12.67 -31.11 -23.49
C PHE A 15 13.88 -31.86 -24.05
N SER A 16 14.40 -31.30 -25.14
CA SER A 16 15.52 -31.84 -25.90
C SER A 16 16.83 -31.63 -25.15
N SER A 17 17.51 -32.73 -24.84
CA SER A 17 18.95 -32.83 -25.08
C SER A 17 19.30 -34.31 -25.20
N ASN A 18 19.83 -34.70 -26.37
CA ASN A 18 20.51 -35.98 -26.55
C ASN A 18 21.77 -35.98 -25.67
N PHE A 19 21.63 -36.29 -24.38
CA PHE A 19 22.77 -36.58 -23.50
C PHE A 19 22.91 -38.08 -23.36
N ASP A 20 23.85 -38.67 -24.11
CA ASP A 20 24.28 -40.05 -23.94
C ASP A 20 25.17 -40.14 -22.69
N LEU A 21 24.54 -40.17 -21.51
CA LEU A 21 25.23 -40.16 -20.22
C LEU A 21 26.26 -41.29 -20.12
N TRP A 22 25.91 -42.48 -20.61
CA TRP A 22 26.74 -43.69 -20.52
C TRP A 22 26.72 -44.47 -21.84
N ASP A 23 27.89 -44.75 -22.41
CA ASP A 23 28.03 -45.66 -23.56
C ASP A 23 27.98 -47.11 -23.10
N LEU A 24 26.96 -47.85 -23.57
CA LEU A 24 26.72 -49.25 -23.24
C LEU A 24 27.87 -50.20 -23.68
N ASN A 25 28.76 -49.75 -24.58
CA ASN A 25 29.89 -50.53 -25.07
C ASN A 25 31.18 -50.32 -24.27
N THR A 26 31.15 -49.46 -23.24
CA THR A 26 32.31 -49.13 -22.40
C THR A 26 32.17 -49.71 -21.00
N ASP A 27 33.30 -49.90 -20.32
CA ASP A 27 33.30 -50.34 -18.91
C ASP A 27 32.55 -49.32 -18.05
N CYS A 28 31.60 -49.79 -17.25
CA CYS A 28 30.79 -48.94 -16.39
C CYS A 28 31.60 -48.18 -15.33
N CYS A 29 32.81 -48.65 -14.98
CA CYS A 29 33.70 -47.92 -14.08
C CYS A 29 34.36 -46.71 -14.73
N SER A 30 34.25 -46.56 -16.05
CA SER A 30 34.69 -45.39 -16.80
C SER A 30 33.57 -44.38 -17.07
N TRP A 31 32.33 -44.71 -16.68
CA TRP A 31 31.16 -43.87 -16.92
C TRP A 31 31.19 -42.60 -16.08
N GLU A 32 30.78 -41.48 -16.69
CA GLU A 32 30.69 -40.21 -15.98
C GLU A 32 29.75 -40.35 -14.76
N GLY A 33 30.22 -39.92 -13.59
CA GLY A 33 29.46 -40.00 -12.36
C GLY A 33 29.47 -41.38 -11.68
N VAL A 34 30.12 -42.40 -12.24
CA VAL A 34 30.25 -43.72 -11.59
C VAL A 34 31.63 -43.86 -10.95
N THR A 35 31.67 -44.36 -9.72
CA THR A 35 32.91 -44.71 -9.02
C THR A 35 32.90 -46.17 -8.63
N CYS A 36 33.97 -46.89 -8.94
CA CYS A 36 34.14 -48.29 -8.60
C CYS A 36 35.24 -48.51 -7.55
N ASP A 37 35.13 -49.60 -6.79
CA ASP A 37 36.21 -50.09 -5.95
C ASP A 37 37.30 -50.81 -6.75
N ALA A 38 38.37 -51.24 -6.07
CA ALA A 38 39.49 -51.95 -6.69
C ALA A 38 39.10 -53.31 -7.32
N TYR A 39 37.90 -53.82 -7.05
CA TYR A 39 37.35 -55.06 -7.61
C TYR A 39 36.33 -54.81 -8.72
N GLY A 40 36.09 -53.54 -9.09
CA GLY A 40 35.14 -53.15 -10.14
C GLY A 40 33.68 -53.06 -9.68
N HIS A 41 33.38 -53.10 -8.38
CA HIS A 41 32.01 -52.88 -7.90
C HIS A 41 31.69 -51.40 -7.84
N VAL A 42 30.50 -51.01 -8.31
CA VAL A 42 30.01 -49.62 -8.19
C VAL A 42 29.78 -49.26 -6.72
N VAL A 43 30.56 -48.30 -6.23
CA VAL A 43 30.50 -47.76 -4.86
C VAL A 43 30.01 -46.32 -4.82
N GLY A 44 30.03 -45.59 -5.94
CA GLY A 44 29.54 -44.22 -6.01
C GLY A 44 28.74 -43.94 -7.29
N ILE A 45 27.64 -43.21 -7.15
CA ILE A 45 26.86 -42.64 -8.26
C ILE A 45 26.62 -41.17 -7.97
N ASP A 46 27.11 -40.30 -8.85
CA ASP A 46 26.81 -38.87 -8.90
C ASP A 46 26.19 -38.52 -10.25
N LEU A 47 24.89 -38.27 -10.24
CA LEU A 47 24.11 -37.84 -11.39
C LEU A 47 23.43 -36.50 -11.11
N SER A 48 24.08 -35.65 -10.31
CA SER A 48 23.52 -34.36 -9.93
C SER A 48 23.47 -33.37 -11.10
N TYR A 49 22.43 -32.53 -11.13
CA TYR A 49 22.21 -31.47 -12.12
C TYR A 49 22.22 -31.97 -13.59
N LYS A 50 21.84 -33.23 -13.82
CA LYS A 50 21.77 -33.84 -15.15
C LYS A 50 20.38 -33.72 -15.80
N ASN A 51 19.45 -32.98 -15.18
CA ASN A 51 18.07 -32.79 -15.64
C ASN A 51 17.32 -34.13 -15.84
N LEU A 52 17.59 -35.11 -14.98
CA LEU A 52 17.00 -36.45 -15.07
C LEU A 52 15.53 -36.45 -14.65
N SER A 53 14.76 -37.35 -15.27
CA SER A 53 13.38 -37.65 -14.90
C SER A 53 13.14 -39.17 -14.99
N GLY A 54 11.95 -39.65 -14.61
CA GLY A 54 11.63 -41.08 -14.67
C GLY A 54 11.86 -41.84 -13.36
N SER A 55 12.21 -43.12 -13.43
CA SER A 55 12.34 -44.00 -12.25
C SER A 55 13.79 -44.38 -12.00
N PHE A 56 14.20 -44.47 -10.73
CA PHE A 56 15.56 -44.89 -10.35
C PHE A 56 15.58 -46.19 -9.53
N HIS A 57 14.49 -46.96 -9.52
CA HIS A 57 14.34 -48.13 -8.63
C HIS A 57 15.46 -49.19 -8.77
N SER A 58 16.06 -49.32 -9.96
CA SER A 58 17.18 -50.26 -10.18
C SER A 58 18.43 -49.94 -9.38
N ILE A 59 18.53 -48.74 -8.81
CA ILE A 59 19.67 -48.37 -7.97
C ILE A 59 19.76 -49.24 -6.72
N PHE A 60 18.64 -49.78 -6.24
CA PHE A 60 18.58 -50.65 -5.08
C PHE A 60 19.22 -52.03 -5.30
N ASN A 61 19.63 -52.36 -6.53
CA ASN A 61 20.39 -53.57 -6.85
C ASN A 61 21.91 -53.38 -6.70
N LEU A 62 22.37 -52.14 -6.46
CA LEU A 62 23.80 -51.82 -6.29
C LEU A 62 24.17 -51.92 -4.80
N HIS A 63 24.31 -53.14 -4.28
CA HIS A 63 24.49 -53.39 -2.85
C HIS A 63 25.82 -52.87 -2.26
N HIS A 64 26.81 -52.60 -3.12
CA HIS A 64 28.11 -52.03 -2.72
C HIS A 64 28.12 -50.51 -2.63
N LEU A 65 27.00 -49.85 -2.97
CA LEU A 65 26.91 -48.39 -3.04
C LEU A 65 27.14 -47.75 -1.67
N GLN A 66 28.06 -46.79 -1.65
CA GLN A 66 28.46 -45.98 -0.49
C GLN A 66 28.04 -44.51 -0.67
N HIS A 67 28.09 -44.00 -1.90
CA HIS A 67 27.72 -42.62 -2.23
C HIS A 67 26.61 -42.60 -3.29
N LEU A 68 25.52 -41.89 -3.00
CA LEU A 68 24.45 -41.65 -3.95
C LEU A 68 24.09 -40.16 -3.96
N ASN A 69 24.34 -39.50 -5.08
CA ASN A 69 23.97 -38.11 -5.33
C ASN A 69 23.07 -38.04 -6.57
N LEU A 70 21.81 -37.66 -6.36
CA LEU A 70 20.82 -37.40 -7.41
C LEU A 70 20.32 -35.94 -7.38
N ALA A 71 21.06 -35.03 -6.74
CA ALA A 71 20.62 -33.67 -6.50
C ALA A 71 20.28 -32.87 -7.77
N GLY A 72 19.35 -31.92 -7.68
CA GLY A 72 19.10 -30.95 -8.76
C GLY A 72 18.45 -31.54 -10.02
N ASN A 73 17.74 -32.67 -9.91
CA ASN A 73 17.01 -33.32 -11.00
C ASN A 73 15.49 -33.06 -10.93
N ASN A 74 14.67 -33.68 -11.79
CA ASN A 74 13.24 -33.44 -11.88
C ASN A 74 12.42 -34.75 -11.90
N PHE A 75 12.43 -35.48 -10.78
CA PHE A 75 11.71 -36.76 -10.69
C PHE A 75 10.20 -36.60 -10.48
N ASN A 76 9.77 -35.50 -9.85
CA ASN A 76 8.38 -35.12 -9.58
C ASN A 76 7.50 -36.30 -9.11
N THR A 77 7.96 -36.99 -8.06
CA THR A 77 7.33 -38.23 -7.57
C THR A 77 7.52 -38.38 -6.06
N THR A 78 6.84 -39.35 -5.45
CA THR A 78 7.09 -39.75 -4.06
C THR A 78 8.31 -40.66 -3.94
N LEU A 79 9.08 -40.54 -2.86
CA LEU A 79 10.15 -41.49 -2.54
C LEU A 79 9.59 -42.91 -2.32
N PHE A 80 10.31 -43.93 -2.81
CA PHE A 80 9.88 -45.32 -2.69
C PHE A 80 9.86 -45.81 -1.24
N SER A 81 8.79 -46.52 -0.87
CA SER A 81 8.63 -47.09 0.49
C SER A 81 9.51 -48.31 0.77
N TYR A 82 10.26 -48.79 -0.23
CA TYR A 82 11.10 -50.00 -0.19
C TYR A 82 12.47 -49.73 -0.83
N GLY A 83 13.42 -50.64 -0.63
CA GLY A 83 14.67 -50.69 -1.38
C GLY A 83 15.83 -49.97 -0.70
N PHE A 84 15.60 -48.86 -0.02
CA PHE A 84 16.65 -48.18 0.76
C PHE A 84 17.28 -49.10 1.81
N ASP A 85 16.52 -50.03 2.39
CA ASP A 85 17.03 -51.02 3.34
C ASP A 85 18.01 -52.05 2.73
N LYS A 86 18.13 -52.11 1.40
CA LYS A 86 19.09 -52.95 0.68
C LYS A 86 20.45 -52.30 0.46
N LEU A 87 20.58 -51.00 0.72
CA LEU A 87 21.80 -50.20 0.50
C LEU A 87 22.58 -50.00 1.80
N GLN A 88 22.85 -51.07 2.55
CA GLN A 88 23.41 -50.99 3.91
C GLN A 88 24.81 -50.38 4.01
N ASN A 89 25.54 -50.29 2.88
CA ASN A 89 26.86 -49.68 2.81
C ASN A 89 26.82 -48.16 2.58
N LEU A 90 25.63 -47.57 2.39
CA LEU A 90 25.48 -46.17 2.06
C LEU A 90 25.94 -45.27 3.24
N THR A 91 26.87 -44.37 2.94
CA THR A 91 27.40 -43.37 3.87
C THR A 91 26.94 -41.96 3.49
N HIS A 92 26.68 -41.67 2.22
CA HIS A 92 26.21 -40.37 1.75
C HIS A 92 25.01 -40.54 0.84
N LEU A 93 23.92 -39.84 1.17
CA LEU A 93 22.70 -39.80 0.37
C LEU A 93 22.28 -38.34 0.16
N ASP A 94 22.34 -37.88 -1.08
CA ASP A 94 21.89 -36.55 -1.51
C ASP A 94 20.79 -36.70 -2.57
N LEU A 95 19.58 -36.29 -2.19
CA LEU A 95 18.40 -36.24 -3.05
C LEU A 95 17.84 -34.80 -3.12
N SER A 96 18.63 -33.79 -2.78
CA SER A 96 18.20 -32.40 -2.70
C SER A 96 17.70 -31.85 -4.05
N SER A 97 16.84 -30.82 -4.01
CA SER A 97 16.39 -30.10 -5.22
C SER A 97 15.90 -30.99 -6.37
N SER A 98 15.20 -32.10 -6.06
CA SER A 98 14.90 -33.17 -7.01
C SER A 98 13.40 -33.39 -7.29
N CYS A 99 12.55 -32.48 -6.81
CA CYS A 99 11.08 -32.54 -6.85
C CYS A 99 10.44 -33.74 -6.15
N PHE A 100 11.06 -34.28 -5.10
CA PHE A 100 10.39 -35.30 -4.30
C PHE A 100 9.28 -34.67 -3.44
N HIS A 101 8.15 -35.37 -3.29
CA HIS A 101 7.05 -34.89 -2.45
C HIS A 101 6.40 -36.02 -1.64
N GLY A 102 5.66 -35.67 -0.59
CA GLY A 102 4.96 -36.65 0.24
C GLY A 102 5.78 -37.20 1.41
N GLN A 103 5.38 -38.34 1.96
CA GLN A 103 5.96 -38.88 3.20
C GLN A 103 7.35 -39.49 2.95
N ILE A 104 8.34 -39.08 3.74
CA ILE A 104 9.67 -39.70 3.71
C ILE A 104 9.58 -41.16 4.22
N PRO A 105 10.11 -42.13 3.46
CA PRO A 105 9.99 -43.56 3.79
C PRO A 105 10.92 -43.96 4.93
N MET A 106 10.41 -44.78 5.86
CA MET A 106 11.19 -45.22 7.03
C MET A 106 12.38 -46.09 6.71
N LYS A 107 12.42 -46.73 5.55
CA LYS A 107 13.55 -47.59 5.19
C LYS A 107 14.88 -46.82 5.13
N ILE A 108 14.84 -45.48 4.98
CA ILE A 108 16.03 -44.63 5.11
C ILE A 108 16.63 -44.69 6.52
N SER A 109 15.82 -44.87 7.58
CA SER A 109 16.34 -44.96 8.96
C SER A 109 17.14 -46.23 9.22
N HIS A 110 17.06 -47.23 8.33
CA HIS A 110 17.85 -48.46 8.44
C HIS A 110 19.26 -48.32 7.87
N LEU A 111 19.58 -47.19 7.24
CA LEU A 111 20.90 -46.90 6.69
C LEU A 111 21.84 -46.43 7.81
N THR A 112 22.15 -47.33 8.74
CA THR A 112 22.86 -46.99 9.98
C THR A 112 24.31 -46.53 9.78
N ARG A 113 24.86 -46.65 8.57
CA ARG A 113 26.21 -46.17 8.21
C ARG A 113 26.22 -44.75 7.63
N LEU A 114 25.05 -44.11 7.49
CA LEU A 114 24.98 -42.74 6.97
C LEU A 114 25.78 -41.75 7.83
N VAL A 115 26.59 -40.97 7.12
CA VAL A 115 27.40 -39.85 7.59
C VAL A 115 26.78 -38.53 7.13
N SER A 116 26.24 -38.48 5.91
CA SER A 116 25.54 -37.31 5.36
C SER A 116 24.19 -37.70 4.75
N LEU A 117 23.15 -36.94 5.10
CA LEU A 117 21.79 -37.09 4.55
C LEU A 117 21.27 -35.71 4.13
N ASP A 118 21.00 -35.55 2.84
CA ASP A 118 20.40 -34.35 2.27
C ASP A 118 19.12 -34.69 1.50
N LEU A 119 18.00 -34.15 1.99
CA LEU A 119 16.68 -34.25 1.35
C LEU A 119 16.07 -32.85 1.09
N SER A 120 16.89 -31.81 1.13
CA SER A 120 16.47 -30.41 1.17
C SER A 120 15.91 -29.86 -0.15
N TYR A 121 15.24 -28.70 -0.08
CA TYR A 121 14.90 -27.82 -1.20
C TYR A 121 14.13 -28.48 -2.35
N GLN A 122 13.22 -29.42 -2.06
CA GLN A 122 12.46 -30.12 -3.10
C GLN A 122 11.54 -29.19 -3.92
N ASP A 123 11.26 -27.99 -3.42
CA ASP A 123 10.52 -26.93 -4.11
C ASP A 123 11.38 -26.16 -5.13
N ASP A 124 12.72 -26.25 -5.05
CA ASP A 124 13.64 -25.46 -5.90
C ASP A 124 13.52 -25.79 -7.39
N CYS A 125 13.13 -27.02 -7.71
CA CYS A 125 12.95 -27.45 -9.08
C CYS A 125 11.78 -26.72 -9.80
N TYR A 126 10.77 -26.23 -9.08
CA TYR A 126 9.69 -25.45 -9.68
C TYR A 126 10.19 -24.09 -10.16
N TRP A 127 11.14 -23.48 -9.42
CA TRP A 127 11.75 -22.20 -9.79
C TRP A 127 12.70 -22.32 -11.00
N ARG A 128 13.41 -23.45 -11.13
CA ARG A 128 14.34 -23.70 -12.24
C ARG A 128 13.64 -23.91 -13.59
N TYR A 129 12.46 -24.53 -13.59
CA TYR A 129 11.80 -24.98 -14.84
C TYR A 129 10.46 -24.30 -15.14
N TYR A 130 9.81 -23.63 -14.19
CA TYR A 130 8.54 -22.92 -14.41
C TYR A 130 8.59 -21.47 -13.91
N LYS A 131 8.31 -20.52 -14.81
CA LYS A 131 8.18 -19.09 -14.50
C LYS A 131 6.71 -18.73 -14.18
N VAL A 132 6.06 -19.37 -13.20
CA VAL A 132 4.65 -19.05 -12.85
C VAL A 132 4.35 -19.17 -11.35
N LEU A 133 3.96 -18.01 -10.80
CA LEU A 133 2.80 -17.66 -9.96
C LEU A 133 2.19 -18.73 -9.02
N TYR A 134 1.95 -18.28 -7.78
CA TYR A 134 1.10 -18.81 -6.69
C TYR A 134 1.78 -19.66 -5.59
N PRO A 135 1.94 -19.11 -4.37
CA PRO A 135 2.44 -19.86 -3.20
C PRO A 135 1.32 -20.69 -2.54
N GLY A 136 0.66 -21.59 -3.28
CA GLY A 136 -0.52 -22.31 -2.77
C GLY A 136 -0.73 -23.76 -3.21
N PHE A 137 0.11 -24.33 -4.08
CA PHE A 137 -0.17 -25.65 -4.69
C PHE A 137 0.96 -26.68 -4.62
N TYR A 138 1.91 -26.54 -3.69
CA TYR A 138 3.00 -27.51 -3.53
C TYR A 138 2.77 -28.40 -2.32
N LYS A 139 2.83 -29.73 -2.50
CA LYS A 139 2.85 -30.70 -1.41
C LYS A 139 4.32 -30.95 -1.04
N PRO A 140 4.83 -30.45 0.11
CA PRO A 140 6.23 -30.65 0.47
C PRO A 140 6.53 -32.11 0.79
N LEU A 141 7.83 -32.46 0.82
CA LEU A 141 8.27 -33.63 1.58
C LEU A 141 7.89 -33.43 3.05
N LYS A 142 7.44 -34.50 3.72
CA LYS A 142 6.96 -34.41 5.10
C LYS A 142 7.33 -35.60 5.96
N LEU A 143 7.38 -35.36 7.27
CA LEU A 143 7.54 -36.34 8.34
C LEU A 143 6.42 -36.17 9.38
N GLU A 144 5.27 -36.80 9.14
CA GLU A 144 4.14 -36.80 10.07
C GLU A 144 3.99 -38.13 10.82
N LYS A 145 3.61 -39.18 10.09
CA LYS A 145 3.47 -40.54 10.59
C LYS A 145 3.97 -41.49 9.51
N PRO A 146 5.17 -42.03 9.65
CA PRO A 146 6.14 -41.87 10.75
C PRO A 146 6.85 -40.50 10.76
N ASN A 147 7.38 -40.12 11.92
CA ASN A 147 7.85 -38.76 12.20
C ASN A 147 9.38 -38.62 12.21
N PHE A 148 9.87 -37.39 12.38
CA PHE A 148 11.30 -37.03 12.44
C PHE A 148 12.09 -37.85 13.47
N LYS A 149 11.56 -38.02 14.69
CA LYS A 149 12.19 -38.85 15.74
C LYS A 149 12.41 -40.29 15.28
N THR A 150 11.48 -40.82 14.51
CA THR A 150 11.58 -42.20 14.00
C THR A 150 12.66 -42.28 12.94
N LEU A 151 12.74 -41.30 12.02
CA LEU A 151 13.73 -41.28 10.94
C LEU A 151 15.18 -41.30 11.47
N ILE A 152 15.49 -40.48 12.46
CA ILE A 152 16.88 -40.32 12.93
C ILE A 152 17.30 -41.37 13.97
N LYS A 153 16.36 -42.18 14.49
CA LYS A 153 16.52 -43.03 15.67
C LYS A 153 17.81 -43.86 15.70
N ASP A 154 18.19 -44.43 14.54
CA ASP A 154 19.31 -45.37 14.42
C ASP A 154 20.49 -44.79 13.60
N LEU A 155 20.44 -43.51 13.21
CA LEU A 155 21.45 -42.83 12.38
C LEU A 155 22.60 -42.21 13.21
N ARG A 156 23.22 -42.99 14.10
CA ARG A 156 24.18 -42.47 15.11
C ARG A 156 25.51 -41.94 14.55
N PHE A 157 25.86 -42.32 13.32
CA PHE A 157 27.09 -41.87 12.65
C PHE A 157 26.90 -40.58 11.83
N LEU A 158 25.68 -40.06 11.78
CA LEU A 158 25.36 -38.88 10.98
C LEU A 158 26.12 -37.66 11.52
N THR A 159 26.89 -37.02 10.65
CA THR A 159 27.61 -35.78 10.90
C THR A 159 26.96 -34.59 10.20
N GLU A 160 26.18 -34.82 9.15
CA GLU A 160 25.55 -33.78 8.35
C GLU A 160 24.09 -34.14 8.07
N LEU A 161 23.18 -33.21 8.39
CA LEU A 161 21.75 -33.37 8.16
C LEU A 161 21.16 -32.10 7.55
N TYR A 162 20.61 -32.23 6.35
CA TYR A 162 19.94 -31.17 5.60
C TYR A 162 18.52 -31.59 5.27
N LEU A 163 17.54 -30.87 5.83
CA LEU A 163 16.11 -31.11 5.58
C LEU A 163 15.38 -29.80 5.27
N ASP A 164 16.05 -28.78 4.75
CA ASP A 164 15.42 -27.51 4.42
C ASP A 164 14.18 -27.71 3.52
N SER A 165 13.09 -26.99 3.80
CA SER A 165 11.77 -27.13 3.18
C SER A 165 11.03 -28.47 3.41
N VAL A 166 11.53 -29.38 4.27
CA VAL A 166 10.81 -30.60 4.68
C VAL A 166 9.88 -30.29 5.86
N ASP A 167 8.59 -30.58 5.73
CA ASP A 167 7.61 -30.38 6.80
C ASP A 167 7.82 -31.38 7.94
N ILE A 168 8.36 -30.89 9.06
CA ILE A 168 8.52 -31.63 10.33
C ILE A 168 7.68 -31.02 11.45
N SER A 169 6.66 -30.23 11.12
CA SER A 169 5.86 -29.44 12.06
C SER A 169 5.19 -30.27 13.17
N THR A 170 4.90 -31.55 12.91
CA THR A 170 4.33 -32.47 13.92
C THR A 170 5.25 -32.75 15.12
N GLN A 171 6.54 -32.45 15.02
CA GLN A 171 7.53 -32.60 16.09
C GLN A 171 8.17 -31.25 16.46
N SER A 172 7.54 -30.12 16.09
CA SER A 172 8.12 -28.78 16.19
C SER A 172 8.58 -28.39 17.61
N THR A 173 8.03 -28.99 18.67
CA THR A 173 8.39 -28.70 20.07
C THR A 173 9.41 -29.67 20.68
N LYS A 174 9.73 -30.79 20.01
CA LYS A 174 10.59 -31.87 20.55
C LYS A 174 11.78 -32.21 19.66
N TRP A 175 11.88 -31.61 18.47
CA TRP A 175 12.93 -31.94 17.50
C TRP A 175 14.32 -31.74 18.09
N CYS A 176 14.58 -30.61 18.77
CA CYS A 176 15.91 -30.25 19.22
C CYS A 176 16.42 -31.16 20.36
N GLU A 177 15.57 -31.50 21.33
CA GLU A 177 15.90 -32.51 22.35
C GLU A 177 16.18 -33.88 21.72
N THR A 178 15.35 -34.27 20.74
CA THR A 178 15.50 -35.56 20.05
C THR A 178 16.81 -35.60 19.25
N THR A 179 17.11 -34.55 18.49
CA THR A 179 18.35 -34.42 17.72
C THR A 179 19.57 -34.48 18.64
N SER A 180 19.58 -33.70 19.72
CA SER A 180 20.71 -33.67 20.66
C SER A 180 20.94 -34.99 21.38
N LEU A 181 19.89 -35.79 21.60
CA LEU A 181 20.00 -37.10 22.25
C LEU A 181 20.50 -38.20 21.30
N VAL A 182 20.14 -38.14 20.02
CA VAL A 182 20.38 -39.23 19.06
C VAL A 182 21.63 -38.98 18.20
N LEU A 183 21.85 -37.73 17.77
CA LEU A 183 22.88 -37.37 16.79
C LEU A 183 24.07 -36.66 17.45
N SER A 184 24.76 -37.31 18.38
CA SER A 184 25.86 -36.70 19.15
C SER A 184 27.09 -36.32 18.30
N ASN A 185 27.24 -36.90 17.11
CA ASN A 185 28.36 -36.65 16.19
C ASN A 185 28.08 -35.51 15.19
N LEU A 186 26.91 -34.87 15.29
CA LEU A 186 26.44 -33.91 14.31
C LEU A 186 27.33 -32.66 14.28
N ARG A 187 27.76 -32.30 13.07
CA ARG A 187 28.57 -31.13 12.74
C ARG A 187 27.75 -30.07 12.02
N VAL A 188 26.88 -30.48 11.10
CA VAL A 188 26.01 -29.57 10.34
C VAL A 188 24.56 -29.97 10.56
N LEU A 189 23.74 -28.99 10.94
CA LEU A 189 22.30 -29.12 11.00
C LEU A 189 21.63 -27.97 10.25
N SER A 190 20.89 -28.30 9.20
CA SER A 190 20.13 -27.35 8.38
C SER A 190 18.67 -27.78 8.31
N LEU A 191 17.79 -26.95 8.88
CA LEU A 191 16.34 -27.22 9.00
C LEU A 191 15.51 -25.96 8.66
N SER A 192 15.86 -25.23 7.60
CA SER A 192 15.13 -24.03 7.19
C SER A 192 13.72 -24.36 6.70
N ASN A 193 12.75 -23.47 6.91
CA ASN A 193 11.36 -23.61 6.43
C ASN A 193 10.71 -24.97 6.79
N CYS A 194 11.08 -25.54 7.92
CA CYS A 194 10.68 -26.88 8.37
C CYS A 194 9.37 -26.89 9.20
N GLY A 195 8.74 -25.73 9.37
CA GLY A 195 7.55 -25.57 10.20
C GLY A 195 7.84 -25.65 11.71
N LEU A 196 9.07 -25.37 12.15
CA LEU A 196 9.46 -25.35 13.55
C LEU A 196 8.86 -24.13 14.25
N LYS A 197 8.18 -24.33 15.39
CA LYS A 197 7.43 -23.28 16.10
C LYS A 197 7.75 -23.27 17.59
N GLY A 198 7.63 -22.09 18.19
CA GLY A 198 7.84 -21.92 19.62
C GLY A 198 9.33 -21.88 19.97
N PRO A 199 9.67 -21.72 21.25
CA PRO A 199 11.03 -21.38 21.67
C PRO A 199 12.09 -22.39 21.28
N LEU A 200 13.30 -21.88 21.02
CA LEU A 200 14.45 -22.75 20.80
C LEU A 200 14.88 -23.39 22.12
N CYS A 201 14.99 -24.72 22.15
CA CYS A 201 15.44 -25.40 23.35
C CYS A 201 16.97 -25.32 23.52
N SER A 202 17.44 -25.35 24.77
CA SER A 202 18.87 -25.23 25.09
C SER A 202 19.68 -26.52 24.83
N SER A 203 19.03 -27.64 24.51
CA SER A 203 19.70 -28.95 24.37
C SER A 203 20.73 -28.99 23.25
N LEU A 204 20.59 -28.14 22.22
CA LEU A 204 21.55 -28.04 21.12
C LEU A 204 22.97 -27.68 21.59
N SER A 205 23.10 -27.02 22.75
CA SER A 205 24.40 -26.76 23.39
C SER A 205 25.15 -28.03 23.82
N ARG A 206 24.47 -29.20 23.88
CA ARG A 206 25.06 -30.50 24.19
C ARG A 206 25.71 -31.18 22.99
N LEU A 207 25.56 -30.66 21.77
CA LEU A 207 26.20 -31.22 20.58
C LEU A 207 27.66 -30.73 20.52
N PRO A 208 28.65 -31.57 20.86
CA PRO A 208 30.03 -31.11 21.07
C PRO A 208 30.74 -30.76 19.75
N PHE A 209 30.27 -31.29 18.63
CA PHE A 209 30.89 -31.13 17.31
C PHE A 209 30.14 -30.16 16.39
N LEU A 210 29.05 -29.55 16.86
CA LEU A 210 28.22 -28.68 16.03
C LEU A 210 29.02 -27.46 15.57
N SER A 211 29.18 -27.35 14.26
CA SER A 211 29.93 -26.30 13.58
C SER A 211 29.04 -25.39 12.72
N LYS A 212 27.95 -25.91 12.17
CA LYS A 212 26.99 -25.14 11.38
C LYS A 212 25.56 -25.40 11.86
N LEU A 213 24.83 -24.34 12.14
CA LEU A 213 23.41 -24.38 12.51
C LEU A 213 22.63 -23.37 11.66
N ILE A 214 21.72 -23.86 10.83
CA ILE A 214 20.90 -23.06 9.91
C ILE A 214 19.43 -23.43 10.16
N LEU A 215 18.63 -22.46 10.60
CA LEU A 215 17.21 -22.69 10.98
C LEU A 215 16.27 -21.66 10.34
N ASP A 216 16.64 -21.11 9.20
CA ASP A 216 15.99 -19.93 8.60
C ASP A 216 14.50 -20.14 8.30
N GLY A 217 13.70 -19.08 8.36
CA GLY A 217 12.28 -19.10 8.03
C GLY A 217 11.38 -19.91 8.97
N ASN A 218 11.88 -20.34 10.13
CA ASN A 218 11.08 -21.02 11.15
C ASN A 218 10.60 -20.06 12.25
N PRO A 219 9.30 -20.01 12.61
CA PRO A 219 8.80 -19.13 13.68
C PRO A 219 9.17 -19.60 15.11
N ILE A 220 10.48 -19.53 15.44
CA ILE A 220 11.11 -19.98 16.69
C ILE A 220 10.83 -19.04 17.88
N SER A 221 10.32 -17.83 17.66
CA SER A 221 9.85 -16.88 18.70
C SER A 221 10.90 -16.27 19.65
N TYR A 222 11.75 -17.04 20.35
CA TYR A 222 12.81 -16.51 21.22
C TYR A 222 13.99 -17.49 21.42
N LEU A 223 15.17 -16.95 21.80
CA LEU A 223 16.38 -17.71 22.14
C LEU A 223 16.63 -17.72 23.67
N PRO A 224 17.01 -18.86 24.27
CA PRO A 224 17.33 -18.90 25.71
C PRO A 224 18.68 -18.20 26.01
N PRO A 225 18.88 -17.62 27.22
CA PRO A 225 20.11 -16.89 27.55
C PRO A 225 21.40 -17.73 27.42
N ASN A 226 21.33 -19.02 27.75
CA ASN A 226 22.47 -19.95 27.70
C ASN A 226 22.60 -20.67 26.33
N PHE A 227 21.96 -20.15 25.30
CA PHE A 227 22.00 -20.73 23.96
C PHE A 227 23.45 -20.79 23.45
N LEU A 228 23.89 -21.99 23.04
CA LEU A 228 25.23 -22.27 22.48
C LEU A 228 26.43 -21.80 23.33
N VAL A 229 26.22 -21.60 24.65
CA VAL A 229 27.27 -21.09 25.55
C VAL A 229 28.54 -21.95 25.58
N ASN A 230 28.42 -23.26 25.31
CA ASN A 230 29.54 -24.21 25.30
C ASN A 230 30.01 -24.59 23.88
N SER A 231 29.49 -23.96 22.82
CA SER A 231 29.73 -24.35 21.42
C SER A 231 31.02 -23.74 20.86
N SER A 232 32.17 -24.23 21.33
CA SER A 232 33.51 -23.74 20.92
C SER A 232 33.90 -24.07 19.47
N LEU A 233 33.17 -24.99 18.83
CA LEU A 233 33.38 -25.41 17.44
C LEU A 233 32.44 -24.73 16.44
N LEU A 234 31.54 -23.87 16.90
CA LEU A 234 30.60 -23.17 16.03
C LEU A 234 31.37 -22.26 15.04
N VAL A 235 31.08 -22.43 13.76
CA VAL A 235 31.65 -21.67 12.65
C VAL A 235 30.59 -20.80 11.99
N SER A 236 29.36 -21.29 11.84
CA SER A 236 28.26 -20.57 11.19
C SER A 236 26.94 -20.75 11.93
N LEU A 237 26.23 -19.63 12.12
CA LEU A 237 24.88 -19.59 12.67
C LEU A 237 23.98 -18.74 11.77
N SER A 238 22.89 -19.31 11.28
CA SER A 238 21.85 -18.60 10.52
C SER A 238 20.49 -18.81 11.16
N LEU A 239 19.82 -17.69 11.49
CA LEU A 239 18.48 -17.64 12.09
C LEU A 239 17.62 -16.57 11.39
N VAL A 240 17.70 -16.50 10.07
CA VAL A 240 17.02 -15.50 9.25
C VAL A 240 15.50 -15.68 9.32
N ASN A 241 14.73 -14.59 9.40
CA ASN A 241 13.25 -14.60 9.37
C ASN A 241 12.61 -15.59 10.37
N CYS A 242 13.18 -15.72 11.57
CA CYS A 242 12.73 -16.69 12.57
C CYS A 242 11.68 -16.15 13.56
N ASN A 243 11.17 -14.93 13.34
CA ASN A 243 10.27 -14.21 14.24
C ASN A 243 10.84 -14.10 15.67
N LEU A 244 12.17 -13.99 15.80
CA LEU A 244 12.85 -13.94 17.08
C LEU A 244 12.57 -12.62 17.80
N SER A 245 12.37 -12.72 19.11
CA SER A 245 12.12 -11.61 20.03
C SER A 245 12.99 -11.73 21.29
N GLY A 246 13.13 -10.62 22.02
CA GLY A 246 13.97 -10.56 23.22
C GLY A 246 15.44 -10.25 22.91
N HIS A 247 16.33 -10.53 23.86
CA HIS A 247 17.75 -10.21 23.73
C HIS A 247 18.55 -11.33 23.09
N PHE A 248 19.36 -11.00 22.09
CA PHE A 248 20.34 -11.92 21.53
C PHE A 248 21.51 -12.15 22.51
N PRO A 249 21.94 -13.40 22.76
CA PRO A 249 23.12 -13.70 23.57
C PRO A 249 24.43 -13.26 22.87
N THR A 250 24.86 -12.01 23.13
CA THR A 250 25.98 -11.37 22.41
C THR A 250 27.33 -12.05 22.56
N HIS A 251 27.52 -12.90 23.58
CA HIS A 251 28.73 -13.72 23.74
C HIS A 251 28.96 -14.67 22.55
N ILE A 252 27.92 -15.03 21.80
CA ILE A 252 28.02 -15.86 20.58
C ILE A 252 28.87 -15.14 19.51
N LEU A 253 28.82 -13.81 19.44
CA LEU A 253 29.64 -12.99 18.53
C LEU A 253 31.14 -13.04 18.87
N LEU A 254 31.49 -13.51 20.08
CA LEU A 254 32.86 -13.59 20.60
C LEU A 254 33.44 -15.01 20.58
N LEU A 255 32.67 -16.00 20.09
CA LEU A 255 33.15 -17.38 20.03
C LEU A 255 34.36 -17.51 19.09
N PRO A 256 35.39 -18.29 19.47
CA PRO A 256 36.71 -18.20 18.86
C PRO A 256 36.78 -18.69 17.40
N LYS A 257 35.86 -19.58 16.99
CA LYS A 257 35.82 -20.18 15.65
C LYS A 257 34.71 -19.63 14.75
N VAL A 258 33.87 -18.75 15.25
CA VAL A 258 32.71 -18.24 14.51
C VAL A 258 33.18 -17.33 13.38
N GLN A 259 32.81 -17.70 12.16
CA GLN A 259 33.13 -16.99 10.93
C GLN A 259 31.92 -16.29 10.31
N SER A 260 30.71 -16.79 10.53
CA SER A 260 29.50 -16.21 9.92
C SER A 260 28.32 -16.25 10.89
N ILE A 261 27.68 -15.09 11.07
CA ILE A 261 26.43 -14.97 11.81
C ILE A 261 25.43 -14.16 10.97
N ASP A 262 24.25 -14.75 10.73
CA ASP A 262 23.13 -14.08 10.11
C ASP A 262 21.87 -14.19 10.99
N LEU A 263 21.38 -13.03 11.43
CA LEU A 263 20.16 -12.89 12.24
C LEU A 263 19.09 -12.06 11.52
N SER A 264 19.20 -11.90 10.22
CA SER A 264 18.41 -10.94 9.44
C SER A 264 16.89 -11.21 9.52
N GLY A 265 16.08 -10.17 9.37
CA GLY A 265 14.62 -10.31 9.28
C GLY A 265 13.92 -10.66 10.60
N ASN A 266 14.56 -10.36 11.74
CA ASN A 266 13.97 -10.51 13.07
C ASN A 266 13.69 -9.15 13.71
N ASP A 267 12.59 -8.52 13.30
CA ASP A 267 12.19 -7.14 13.65
C ASP A 267 11.91 -6.89 15.15
N ARG A 268 11.86 -7.95 15.97
CA ARG A 268 11.67 -7.90 17.42
C ARG A 268 12.91 -8.29 18.21
N LEU A 269 13.99 -8.70 17.55
CA LEU A 269 15.23 -9.13 18.19
C LEU A 269 16.08 -7.92 18.59
N ILE A 270 16.37 -7.81 19.87
CA ILE A 270 17.12 -6.71 20.48
C ILE A 270 18.54 -7.21 20.80
N GLY A 271 19.54 -6.35 20.67
CA GLY A 271 20.92 -6.69 20.98
C GLY A 271 21.85 -5.50 20.88
N HIS A 272 23.10 -5.69 21.28
CA HIS A 272 24.18 -4.71 21.17
C HIS A 272 25.43 -5.41 20.65
N LEU A 273 26.27 -4.70 19.90
CA LEU A 273 27.58 -5.24 19.53
C LEU A 273 28.52 -5.22 20.75
N PRO A 274 29.20 -6.33 21.08
CA PRO A 274 30.17 -6.38 22.17
C PRO A 274 31.50 -5.74 21.75
N GLU A 275 32.42 -5.58 22.70
CA GLU A 275 33.81 -5.27 22.37
C GLU A 275 34.51 -6.51 21.82
N PHE A 276 35.06 -6.42 20.60
CA PHE A 276 35.69 -7.53 19.90
C PHE A 276 37.17 -7.68 20.27
N SER A 277 37.63 -8.91 20.44
CA SER A 277 39.03 -9.25 20.66
C SER A 277 39.84 -9.27 19.36
N SER A 278 41.14 -9.00 19.44
CA SER A 278 42.05 -9.00 18.27
C SER A 278 42.23 -10.36 17.59
N ASN A 279 41.82 -11.45 18.24
CA ASN A 279 41.87 -12.82 17.71
C ASN A 279 40.53 -13.30 17.15
N ASN A 280 39.58 -12.40 16.90
CA ASN A 280 38.27 -12.75 16.36
C ASN A 280 38.37 -13.28 14.91
N SER A 281 37.59 -14.31 14.58
CA SER A 281 37.62 -15.01 13.29
C SER A 281 36.43 -14.70 12.36
N LEU A 282 35.57 -13.76 12.76
CA LEU A 282 34.36 -13.40 12.02
C LEU A 282 34.70 -12.81 10.64
N LYS A 283 34.03 -13.35 9.62
CA LYS A 283 34.13 -12.96 8.21
C LYS A 283 32.86 -12.29 7.72
N SER A 284 31.70 -12.72 8.23
CA SER A 284 30.41 -12.17 7.83
C SER A 284 29.52 -11.94 9.05
N LEU A 285 28.95 -10.74 9.14
CA LEU A 285 27.95 -10.39 10.15
C LEU A 285 26.77 -9.69 9.47
N SER A 286 25.60 -10.32 9.50
CA SER A 286 24.35 -9.71 9.06
C SER A 286 23.33 -9.63 10.21
N LEU A 287 22.88 -8.40 10.47
CA LEU A 287 21.85 -8.07 11.45
C LEU A 287 20.67 -7.34 10.79
N TRP A 288 20.54 -7.42 9.46
CA TRP A 288 19.58 -6.66 8.68
C TRP A 288 18.15 -6.78 9.25
N TYR A 289 17.46 -5.65 9.40
CA TYR A 289 16.06 -5.60 9.84
C TYR A 289 15.86 -6.25 11.21
N THR A 290 16.71 -5.88 12.17
CA THR A 290 16.59 -6.23 13.59
C THR A 290 16.51 -4.97 14.46
N LYS A 291 16.26 -5.11 15.76
CA LYS A 291 16.29 -4.00 16.73
C LYS A 291 17.62 -3.88 17.47
N PHE A 292 18.73 -4.38 16.91
CA PHE A 292 20.05 -4.14 17.47
C PHE A 292 20.34 -2.64 17.56
N SER A 293 20.87 -2.19 18.69
CA SER A 293 21.06 -0.78 19.03
C SER A 293 22.43 -0.52 19.66
N GLY A 294 22.72 0.75 19.94
CA GLY A 294 23.97 1.20 20.57
C GLY A 294 24.91 1.90 19.59
N LYS A 295 26.09 2.27 20.08
CA LYS A 295 27.18 2.79 19.24
C LYS A 295 27.95 1.63 18.61
N LEU A 296 28.51 1.85 17.43
CA LEU A 296 29.49 0.93 16.87
C LEU A 296 30.76 0.98 17.74
N PRO A 297 31.22 -0.15 18.31
CA PRO A 297 32.36 -0.17 19.23
C PRO A 297 33.67 0.13 18.50
N GLN A 298 34.62 0.79 19.16
CA GLN A 298 35.93 1.09 18.57
C GLN A 298 36.69 -0.21 18.26
N SER A 299 36.45 -1.29 19.02
CA SER A 299 37.02 -2.61 18.75
C SER A 299 36.49 -3.28 17.47
N ILE A 300 35.52 -2.71 16.75
CA ILE A 300 35.08 -3.28 15.46
C ILE A 300 36.27 -3.50 14.51
N GLY A 301 37.28 -2.61 14.55
CA GLY A 301 38.52 -2.74 13.78
C GLY A 301 39.42 -3.93 14.15
N ASN A 302 39.09 -4.69 15.21
CA ASN A 302 39.81 -5.91 15.59
C ASN A 302 39.39 -7.12 14.74
N ILE A 303 38.25 -7.06 14.05
CA ILE A 303 37.71 -8.15 13.22
C ILE A 303 38.32 -8.11 11.80
N LYS A 304 39.63 -8.30 11.70
CA LYS A 304 40.39 -8.03 10.46
C LYS A 304 40.00 -8.91 9.26
N PHE A 305 39.36 -10.05 9.51
CA PHE A 305 38.90 -10.99 8.49
C PHE A 305 37.48 -10.71 7.98
N LEU A 306 36.81 -9.68 8.52
CA LEU A 306 35.45 -9.31 8.12
C LEU A 306 35.44 -8.87 6.65
N THR A 307 34.71 -9.60 5.81
CA THR A 307 34.44 -9.31 4.40
C THR A 307 33.09 -8.64 4.22
N ASP A 308 32.11 -9.00 5.06
CA ASP A 308 30.73 -8.56 4.92
C ASP A 308 30.17 -8.07 6.27
N LEU A 309 29.80 -6.79 6.32
CA LEU A 309 29.12 -6.18 7.46
C LEU A 309 27.81 -5.55 7.01
N THR A 310 26.69 -6.17 7.38
CA THR A 310 25.34 -5.70 7.02
C THR A 310 24.54 -5.38 8.28
N LEU A 311 24.40 -4.10 8.59
CA LEU A 311 23.70 -3.57 9.77
C LEU A 311 22.45 -2.77 9.38
N THR A 312 21.90 -3.05 8.20
CA THR A 312 20.84 -2.27 7.56
C THR A 312 19.54 -2.30 8.35
N LEU A 313 18.81 -1.18 8.41
CA LEU A 313 17.51 -1.07 9.09
C LEU A 313 17.56 -1.58 10.54
N CYS A 314 18.59 -1.16 11.28
CA CYS A 314 18.75 -1.40 12.71
C CYS A 314 18.56 -0.08 13.50
N ASN A 315 18.93 -0.07 14.78
CA ASN A 315 18.84 1.09 15.67
C ASN A 315 20.22 1.61 16.15
N PHE A 316 21.28 1.44 15.36
CA PHE A 316 22.60 1.96 15.73
C PHE A 316 22.65 3.49 15.66
N PHE A 317 23.39 4.12 16.58
CA PHE A 317 23.50 5.58 16.65
C PHE A 317 24.92 6.08 16.95
N GLY A 318 25.16 7.37 16.74
CA GLY A 318 26.47 7.99 16.92
C GLY A 318 27.37 7.90 15.67
N PRO A 319 28.64 8.31 15.76
CA PRO A 319 29.55 8.32 14.62
C PRO A 319 30.07 6.94 14.25
N ILE A 320 30.46 6.77 12.98
CA ILE A 320 31.24 5.60 12.56
C ILE A 320 32.65 5.70 13.17
N PRO A 321 33.11 4.68 13.92
CA PRO A 321 34.44 4.70 14.54
C PRO A 321 35.54 4.67 13.48
N SER A 322 36.62 5.43 13.69
CA SER A 322 37.74 5.52 12.75
C SER A 322 38.48 4.19 12.55
N SER A 323 38.40 3.28 13.54
CA SER A 323 38.97 1.93 13.50
C SER A 323 38.34 1.02 12.45
N ILE A 324 37.20 1.39 11.86
CA ILE A 324 36.60 0.65 10.74
C ILE A 324 37.57 0.50 9.57
N ALA A 325 38.54 1.40 9.43
CA ALA A 325 39.60 1.33 8.42
C ALA A 325 40.59 0.16 8.63
N ASN A 326 40.61 -0.43 9.83
CA ASN A 326 41.43 -1.60 10.11
C ASN A 326 40.83 -2.90 9.55
N LEU A 327 39.59 -2.85 9.03
CA LEU A 327 38.91 -3.98 8.39
C LEU A 327 39.46 -4.19 6.97
N SER A 328 40.74 -4.56 6.88
CA SER A 328 41.47 -4.62 5.61
C SER A 328 40.91 -5.61 4.59
N SER A 329 40.05 -6.54 5.01
CA SER A 329 39.40 -7.55 4.14
C SER A 329 37.98 -7.17 3.72
N LEU A 330 37.46 -6.02 4.14
CA LEU A 330 36.06 -5.64 3.97
C LEU A 330 35.73 -5.36 2.50
N VAL A 331 34.74 -6.09 1.99
CA VAL A 331 34.21 -5.99 0.62
C VAL A 331 32.86 -5.28 0.62
N ASN A 332 32.00 -5.59 1.59
CA ASN A 332 30.66 -5.02 1.70
C ASN A 332 30.47 -4.34 3.06
N LEU A 333 30.17 -3.04 3.02
CA LEU A 333 29.79 -2.24 4.18
C LEU A 333 28.40 -1.64 3.96
N ASP A 334 27.39 -2.22 4.60
CA ASP A 334 26.03 -1.70 4.61
C ASP A 334 25.61 -1.27 6.02
N LEU A 335 25.46 0.03 6.20
CA LEU A 335 25.03 0.70 7.42
C LEU A 335 23.71 1.45 7.21
N ALA A 336 23.00 1.20 6.11
CA ALA A 336 21.86 1.99 5.71
C ALA A 336 20.67 1.91 6.71
N GLY A 337 19.91 3.00 6.85
CA GLY A 337 18.68 3.00 7.64
C GLY A 337 18.92 2.86 9.15
N ASN A 338 19.91 3.58 9.68
CA ASN A 338 20.21 3.66 11.12
C ASN A 338 20.12 5.12 11.59
N TYR A 339 20.46 5.38 12.85
CA TYR A 339 20.55 6.72 13.44
C TYR A 339 22.00 7.20 13.56
N LEU A 340 22.89 6.78 12.64
CA LEU A 340 24.29 7.20 12.66
C LEU A 340 24.40 8.69 12.33
N THR A 341 25.34 9.37 13.00
CA THR A 341 25.51 10.83 12.93
C THR A 341 26.97 11.22 12.66
N GLY A 342 27.22 12.50 12.39
CA GLY A 342 28.57 13.03 12.19
C GLY A 342 29.10 12.86 10.75
N PRO A 343 30.40 13.13 10.52
CA PRO A 343 31.00 12.99 9.20
C PRO A 343 31.35 11.53 8.88
N ILE A 344 31.34 11.16 7.60
CA ILE A 344 31.91 9.90 7.12
C ILE A 344 33.43 9.94 7.38
N PRO A 345 34.02 9.01 8.16
CA PRO A 345 35.45 9.01 8.42
C PRO A 345 36.26 8.87 7.14
N LYS A 346 37.23 9.77 6.91
CA LYS A 346 38.17 9.69 5.77
C LYS A 346 38.94 8.36 5.74
N SER A 347 39.08 7.70 6.87
CA SER A 347 39.76 6.41 6.98
C SER A 347 39.01 5.28 6.26
N ILE A 348 37.68 5.33 6.12
CA ILE A 348 36.89 4.38 5.30
C ILE A 348 37.37 4.37 3.85
N LEU A 349 37.79 5.54 3.35
CA LEU A 349 38.20 5.73 1.96
C LEU A 349 39.51 5.00 1.61
N GLN A 350 40.21 4.47 2.61
CA GLN A 350 41.47 3.74 2.47
C GLN A 350 41.28 2.22 2.47
N LEU A 351 40.04 1.72 2.56
CA LEU A 351 39.75 0.29 2.55
C LEU A 351 40.06 -0.30 1.15
N PRO A 352 41.00 -1.26 1.05
CA PRO A 352 41.57 -1.66 -0.24
C PRO A 352 40.63 -2.52 -1.10
N TRP A 353 39.72 -3.28 -0.48
CA TRP A 353 38.85 -4.24 -1.20
C TRP A 353 37.37 -3.85 -1.19
N LEU A 354 37.04 -2.65 -0.71
CA LEU A 354 35.64 -2.24 -0.57
C LEU A 354 34.99 -2.09 -1.95
N GLU A 355 34.03 -2.97 -2.25
CA GLU A 355 33.26 -2.96 -3.50
C GLU A 355 31.86 -2.34 -3.32
N ARG A 356 31.27 -2.47 -2.13
CA ARG A 356 29.91 -2.00 -1.84
C ARG A 356 29.90 -1.10 -0.61
N LEU A 357 29.41 0.12 -0.77
CA LEU A 357 29.22 1.08 0.31
C LEU A 357 27.79 1.62 0.31
N PHE A 358 27.01 1.21 1.31
CA PHE A 358 25.63 1.62 1.51
C PHE A 358 25.47 2.31 2.86
N ILE A 359 25.15 3.61 2.85
CA ILE A 359 25.07 4.42 4.06
C ILE A 359 23.82 5.31 4.11
N ARG A 360 22.91 5.14 3.15
CA ARG A 360 21.66 5.91 3.03
C ARG A 360 20.81 5.87 4.30
N GLY A 361 19.92 6.85 4.46
CA GLY A 361 18.94 6.83 5.56
C GLY A 361 19.58 6.89 6.94
N ASN A 362 20.65 7.68 7.07
CA ASN A 362 21.30 8.07 8.32
C ASN A 362 21.35 9.60 8.40
N SER A 363 21.81 10.15 9.51
CA SER A 363 21.93 11.60 9.74
C SER A 363 23.38 12.08 9.56
N PHE A 364 24.03 11.66 8.48
CA PHE A 364 25.39 12.09 8.16
C PHE A 364 25.43 13.55 7.71
N SER A 365 26.55 14.23 8.02
CA SER A 365 26.84 15.56 7.47
C SER A 365 27.03 15.51 5.96
N SER A 366 26.83 16.64 5.28
CA SER A 366 27.04 16.74 3.83
C SER A 366 28.47 16.35 3.43
N VAL A 367 28.62 15.71 2.28
CA VAL A 367 29.91 15.19 1.80
C VAL A 367 30.24 15.64 0.38
N LYS A 368 31.52 15.63 0.04
CA LYS A 368 31.97 15.81 -1.35
C LYS A 368 32.00 14.47 -2.05
N LEU A 369 31.47 14.40 -3.27
CA LEU A 369 31.38 13.13 -4.00
C LEU A 369 32.75 12.60 -4.48
N ASP A 370 33.69 13.50 -4.75
CA ASP A 370 35.05 13.16 -5.21
C ASP A 370 35.88 12.40 -4.17
N MET A 371 35.55 12.48 -2.88
CA MET A 371 36.25 11.74 -1.83
C MET A 371 36.23 10.21 -2.06
N PHE A 372 35.19 9.69 -2.72
CA PHE A 372 35.03 8.26 -3.00
C PHE A 372 35.95 7.76 -4.13
N ILE A 373 36.66 8.65 -4.85
CA ILE A 373 37.69 8.29 -5.85
C ILE A 373 38.83 7.45 -5.25
N GLN A 374 39.04 7.55 -3.93
CA GLN A 374 40.06 6.80 -3.20
C GLN A 374 39.74 5.30 -3.14
N LEU A 375 38.46 4.91 -3.22
CA LEU A 375 38.02 3.52 -3.17
C LEU A 375 38.13 2.86 -4.55
N LYS A 376 39.31 2.34 -4.88
CA LYS A 376 39.64 1.86 -6.24
C LYS A 376 38.83 0.66 -6.73
N ASN A 377 38.29 -0.15 -5.82
CA ASN A 377 37.48 -1.33 -6.15
C ASN A 377 35.98 -1.11 -6.03
N LEU A 378 35.54 0.13 -5.74
CA LEU A 378 34.13 0.44 -5.55
C LEU A 378 33.31 0.18 -6.82
N ARG A 379 32.22 -0.56 -6.68
CA ARG A 379 31.26 -0.88 -7.75
C ARG A 379 29.85 -0.42 -7.44
N TYR A 380 29.47 -0.42 -6.15
CA TYR A 380 28.12 -0.06 -5.70
C TYR A 380 28.20 1.07 -4.68
N LEU A 381 27.61 2.21 -5.01
CA LEU A 381 27.58 3.39 -4.16
C LEU A 381 26.13 3.86 -3.95
N ASN A 382 25.68 3.86 -2.70
CA ASN A 382 24.35 4.36 -2.33
C ASN A 382 24.46 5.44 -1.25
N LEU A 383 24.24 6.68 -1.68
CA LEU A 383 24.28 7.88 -0.85
C LEU A 383 22.90 8.52 -0.69
N ASN A 384 21.81 7.79 -0.96
CA ASN A 384 20.47 8.34 -0.91
C ASN A 384 20.21 9.12 0.39
N ASN A 385 19.63 10.32 0.24
CA ASN A 385 19.30 11.26 1.31
C ASN A 385 20.52 11.85 2.06
N ILE A 386 21.74 11.77 1.49
CA ILE A 386 22.92 12.47 2.01
C ILE A 386 23.17 13.71 1.14
N GLY A 387 23.20 14.88 1.77
CA GLY A 387 23.49 16.13 1.06
C GLY A 387 24.89 16.13 0.43
N LEU A 388 24.97 16.44 -0.86
CA LEU A 388 26.25 16.60 -1.55
C LEU A 388 26.64 18.08 -1.63
N LEU A 389 27.89 18.39 -1.32
CA LEU A 389 28.44 19.73 -1.47
C LEU A 389 28.80 19.96 -2.95
N SER A 390 28.23 21.00 -3.55
CA SER A 390 28.49 21.36 -4.95
C SER A 390 29.87 22.02 -5.09
N GLU A 391 30.76 21.40 -5.86
CA GLU A 391 31.93 22.07 -6.41
C GLU A 391 31.83 22.00 -7.93
N SER A 392 31.50 23.14 -8.53
CA SER A 392 31.57 23.38 -9.96
C SER A 392 33.04 23.28 -10.39
N GLY A 393 33.44 22.12 -10.89
CA GLY A 393 34.74 21.91 -11.53
C GLY A 393 35.50 20.72 -10.97
N ASN A 394 35.28 19.53 -11.53
CA ASN A 394 36.25 18.42 -11.52
C ASN A 394 35.94 17.42 -12.63
N GLY A 395 35.71 17.93 -13.85
CA GLY A 395 35.33 17.17 -15.05
C GLY A 395 36.38 16.18 -15.61
N SER A 396 37.38 15.74 -14.84
CA SER A 396 38.43 14.85 -15.36
C SER A 396 39.06 13.87 -14.35
N LEU A 397 38.57 13.80 -13.10
CA LEU A 397 39.18 12.88 -12.13
C LEU A 397 38.74 11.41 -12.37
N PRO A 398 39.66 10.43 -12.29
CA PRO A 398 39.38 9.03 -12.60
C PRO A 398 38.60 8.35 -11.45
N PHE A 399 37.27 8.43 -11.51
CA PHE A 399 36.36 7.71 -10.62
C PHE A 399 36.40 6.19 -10.94
N PRO A 400 36.29 5.28 -9.94
CA PRO A 400 36.15 3.84 -10.19
C PRO A 400 34.94 3.53 -11.07
N GLN A 401 34.98 2.41 -11.81
CA GLN A 401 33.87 1.98 -12.67
C GLN A 401 32.75 1.36 -11.84
N LEU A 402 31.68 2.12 -11.64
CA LEU A 402 30.51 1.70 -10.89
C LEU A 402 29.58 0.84 -11.75
N GLU A 403 28.98 -0.17 -11.12
CA GLU A 403 27.86 -0.96 -11.63
C GLU A 403 26.53 -0.36 -11.17
N SER A 404 26.48 0.25 -9.97
CA SER A 404 25.28 0.90 -9.43
C SER A 404 25.63 2.20 -8.73
N LEU A 405 24.93 3.29 -9.10
CA LEU A 405 25.03 4.59 -8.45
C LEU A 405 23.66 5.10 -8.04
N ARG A 406 23.45 5.30 -6.73
CA ARG A 406 22.21 5.84 -6.17
C ARG A 406 22.48 7.11 -5.39
N LEU A 407 22.00 8.24 -5.91
CA LEU A 407 22.13 9.61 -5.38
C LEU A 407 20.75 10.29 -5.26
N ARG A 408 19.74 9.53 -4.83
CA ARG A 408 18.39 10.06 -4.63
C ARG A 408 18.37 11.09 -3.52
N SER A 409 17.72 12.24 -3.74
CA SER A 409 17.56 13.30 -2.73
C SER A 409 18.86 13.74 -2.09
N CYS A 410 19.89 13.95 -2.92
CA CYS A 410 21.23 14.40 -2.55
C CYS A 410 21.46 15.90 -2.75
N ASN A 411 20.43 16.66 -3.11
CA ASN A 411 20.47 18.09 -3.41
C ASN A 411 21.31 18.45 -4.66
N LEU A 412 21.37 17.56 -5.65
CA LEU A 412 22.05 17.82 -6.93
C LEU A 412 21.29 18.86 -7.76
N THR A 413 22.00 19.79 -8.39
CA THR A 413 21.43 20.81 -9.30
C THR A 413 21.72 20.54 -10.77
N GLU A 414 22.72 19.70 -11.07
CA GLU A 414 23.15 19.32 -12.41
C GLU A 414 23.53 17.84 -12.46
N PHE A 415 23.62 17.28 -13.67
CA PHE A 415 24.09 15.90 -13.84
C PHE A 415 25.59 15.79 -13.53
N PRO A 416 26.01 14.87 -12.64
CA PRO A 416 27.43 14.72 -12.32
C PRO A 416 28.28 14.30 -13.53
N GLU A 417 29.27 15.11 -13.89
CA GLU A 417 30.04 14.90 -15.14
C GLU A 417 30.83 13.59 -15.18
N PHE A 418 31.28 13.07 -14.03
CA PHE A 418 32.04 11.81 -14.00
C PHE A 418 31.23 10.62 -14.50
N ILE A 419 29.90 10.69 -14.52
CA ILE A 419 29.03 9.65 -15.09
C ILE A 419 29.33 9.43 -16.57
N LYS A 420 29.83 10.46 -17.29
CA LYS A 420 30.27 10.35 -18.69
C LYS A 420 31.20 9.15 -18.89
N THR A 421 32.14 8.91 -17.96
CA THR A 421 33.16 7.87 -18.05
C THR A 421 32.77 6.53 -17.41
N GLN A 422 31.54 6.36 -16.92
CA GLN A 422 31.08 5.16 -16.21
C GLN A 422 30.47 4.13 -17.17
N ASP A 423 31.28 3.34 -17.87
CA ASP A 423 30.80 2.46 -18.94
C ASP A 423 30.21 1.13 -18.43
N LYS A 424 30.50 0.76 -17.18
CA LYS A 424 29.93 -0.43 -16.52
C LYS A 424 28.61 -0.18 -15.79
N LEU A 425 28.06 1.03 -15.86
CA LEU A 425 26.89 1.44 -15.07
C LEU A 425 25.62 0.72 -15.54
N VAL A 426 25.05 -0.10 -14.65
CA VAL A 426 23.83 -0.89 -14.86
C VAL A 426 22.62 -0.19 -14.26
N GLU A 427 22.79 0.43 -13.09
CA GLU A 427 21.72 1.12 -12.37
C GLU A 427 22.13 2.56 -12.03
N LEU A 428 21.24 3.51 -12.34
CA LEU A 428 21.41 4.92 -11.99
C LEU A 428 20.12 5.50 -11.39
N ASP A 429 20.21 5.97 -10.14
CA ASP A 429 19.14 6.69 -9.46
C ASP A 429 19.59 8.11 -9.09
N LEU A 430 19.02 9.11 -9.76
CA LEU A 430 19.19 10.53 -9.50
C LEU A 430 17.87 11.20 -9.08
N SER A 431 16.89 10.42 -8.61
CA SER A 431 15.55 10.92 -8.31
C SER A 431 15.51 11.89 -7.13
N GLY A 432 14.49 12.76 -7.06
CA GLY A 432 14.26 13.66 -5.92
C GLY A 432 15.35 14.71 -5.72
N ASN A 433 15.98 15.18 -6.80
CA ASN A 433 16.99 16.23 -6.80
C ASN A 433 16.44 17.52 -7.44
N HIS A 434 17.29 18.53 -7.62
CA HIS A 434 16.99 19.81 -8.26
C HIS A 434 17.64 19.91 -9.65
N ILE A 435 17.87 18.76 -10.32
CA ILE A 435 18.51 18.73 -11.63
C ILE A 435 17.58 19.36 -12.65
N HIS A 436 18.10 20.26 -13.48
CA HIS A 436 17.33 20.96 -14.49
C HIS A 436 18.00 20.91 -15.88
N GLY A 437 17.22 21.22 -16.92
CA GLY A 437 17.70 21.27 -18.30
C GLY A 437 17.40 20.01 -19.11
N VAL A 438 18.13 19.78 -20.20
CA VAL A 438 17.90 18.65 -21.11
C VAL A 438 18.75 17.46 -20.69
N VAL A 439 18.15 16.27 -20.67
CA VAL A 439 18.88 15.02 -20.40
C VAL A 439 19.98 14.82 -21.44
N PRO A 440 21.26 14.73 -21.03
CA PRO A 440 22.36 14.73 -21.96
C PRO A 440 22.58 13.39 -22.64
N ASN A 441 23.19 13.44 -23.82
CA ASN A 441 23.34 12.27 -24.68
C ASN A 441 24.29 11.19 -24.18
N TRP A 442 25.35 11.59 -23.49
CA TRP A 442 26.32 10.68 -22.89
C TRP A 442 25.70 9.77 -21.82
N LEU A 443 24.47 10.04 -21.38
CA LEU A 443 23.73 9.19 -20.46
C LEU A 443 23.18 7.91 -21.13
N TRP A 444 23.08 7.88 -22.47
CA TRP A 444 22.58 6.74 -23.27
C TRP A 444 23.57 5.57 -23.31
N LYS A 445 23.86 4.98 -22.14
CA LYS A 445 24.80 3.88 -21.99
C LYS A 445 24.15 2.55 -22.36
N SER A 446 24.89 1.71 -23.09
CA SER A 446 24.42 0.40 -23.54
C SER A 446 24.27 -0.62 -22.41
N THR A 447 24.97 -0.42 -21.30
CA THR A 447 24.96 -1.25 -20.09
C THR A 447 23.82 -0.95 -19.13
N LEU A 448 23.14 0.20 -19.29
CA LEU A 448 22.14 0.68 -18.34
C LEU A 448 20.83 -0.12 -18.47
N LEU A 449 20.45 -0.81 -17.39
CA LEU A 449 19.21 -1.57 -17.26
C LEU A 449 18.08 -0.77 -16.61
N SER A 450 18.43 0.08 -15.64
CA SER A 450 17.47 0.83 -14.83
C SER A 450 17.90 2.29 -14.64
N LEU A 451 16.99 3.21 -14.95
CA LEU A 451 17.21 4.65 -14.88
C LEU A 451 16.06 5.35 -14.13
N HIS A 452 16.38 5.96 -13.00
CA HIS A 452 15.46 6.74 -12.19
C HIS A 452 15.86 8.21 -12.19
N LEU A 453 15.05 9.07 -12.81
CA LEU A 453 15.24 10.52 -12.82
C LEU A 453 14.05 11.29 -12.22
N SER A 454 13.10 10.58 -11.61
CA SER A 454 11.85 11.15 -11.09
C SER A 454 12.07 12.32 -10.14
N VAL A 455 11.13 13.26 -10.09
CA VAL A 455 11.18 14.44 -9.21
C VAL A 455 12.45 15.25 -9.46
N ASN A 456 12.57 15.74 -10.69
CA ASN A 456 13.59 16.69 -11.18
C ASN A 456 12.92 17.62 -12.20
N VAL A 457 13.60 18.67 -12.67
CA VAL A 457 13.04 19.64 -13.64
C VAL A 457 13.71 19.46 -15.02
N ILE A 458 13.56 18.27 -15.61
CA ILE A 458 14.28 17.85 -16.82
C ILE A 458 13.37 17.66 -18.04
N ASP A 459 13.91 17.91 -19.23
CA ASP A 459 13.22 17.57 -20.49
C ASP A 459 14.12 16.73 -21.40
N PHE A 460 13.56 16.14 -22.45
CA PHE A 460 14.30 15.35 -23.42
C PHE A 460 14.51 16.12 -24.74
N PRO A 461 15.57 15.82 -25.50
CA PRO A 461 15.78 16.41 -26.82
C PRO A 461 14.57 16.16 -27.74
N LYS A 462 14.04 17.22 -28.36
CA LYS A 462 12.86 17.14 -29.26
C LYS A 462 13.16 16.54 -30.63
N GLN A 463 14.43 16.53 -31.04
CA GLN A 463 14.92 15.93 -32.27
C GLN A 463 16.17 15.12 -31.93
N LEU A 464 16.12 13.81 -32.18
CA LEU A 464 17.32 12.98 -32.20
C LEU A 464 18.03 13.16 -33.55
N PRO A 465 19.38 13.23 -33.61
CA PRO A 465 20.08 13.19 -34.88
C PRO A 465 19.67 11.93 -35.65
N LEU A 466 19.06 12.11 -36.83
CA LEU A 466 18.67 11.02 -37.71
C LEU A 466 19.92 10.21 -38.10
N ASN A 467 19.89 8.90 -37.83
CA ASN A 467 20.80 7.84 -38.31
C ASN A 467 21.96 7.36 -37.43
N ASP A 468 22.09 7.76 -36.17
CA ASP A 468 23.06 7.10 -35.27
C ASP A 468 22.39 6.07 -34.36
N ALA A 469 22.74 4.79 -34.54
CA ALA A 469 22.38 3.69 -33.65
C ALA A 469 22.88 3.88 -32.18
N ASN A 470 23.69 4.90 -31.93
CA ASN A 470 24.24 5.28 -30.63
C ASN A 470 23.28 6.11 -29.74
N PHE A 471 22.06 6.43 -30.18
CA PHE A 471 21.06 7.20 -29.42
C PHE A 471 19.95 6.30 -28.85
N SER A 472 20.32 5.19 -28.20
CA SER A 472 19.36 4.27 -27.58
C SER A 472 19.91 3.65 -26.31
N PHE A 473 19.03 3.19 -25.42
CA PHE A 473 19.40 2.40 -24.26
C PHE A 473 19.12 0.90 -24.50
N PRO A 474 19.90 0.18 -25.31
CA PRO A 474 19.54 -1.13 -25.84
C PRO A 474 19.13 -2.19 -24.79
N MET A 475 19.64 -2.06 -23.56
CA MET A 475 19.36 -2.99 -22.46
C MET A 475 18.31 -2.45 -21.46
N LEU A 476 17.76 -1.25 -21.65
CA LEU A 476 16.86 -0.62 -20.67
C LEU A 476 15.59 -1.45 -20.45
N THR A 477 15.35 -1.77 -19.19
CA THR A 477 14.18 -2.51 -18.71
C THR A 477 13.28 -1.64 -17.85
N GLU A 478 13.84 -0.64 -17.17
CA GLU A 478 13.15 0.20 -16.21
C GLU A 478 13.46 1.68 -16.45
N LEU A 479 12.41 2.49 -16.57
CA LEU A 479 12.52 3.93 -16.70
C LEU A 479 11.48 4.64 -15.84
N PHE A 480 11.96 5.46 -14.90
CA PHE A 480 11.12 6.24 -14.00
C PHE A 480 11.36 7.74 -14.20
N LEU A 481 10.34 8.43 -14.72
CA LEU A 481 10.32 9.85 -15.04
C LEU A 481 9.12 10.56 -14.41
N GLU A 482 8.63 10.05 -13.28
CA GLU A 482 7.56 10.71 -12.52
C GLU A 482 7.95 12.14 -12.16
N SER A 483 7.06 13.12 -12.33
CA SER A 483 7.29 14.52 -11.90
C SER A 483 8.56 15.15 -12.49
N CYS A 484 8.85 14.91 -13.78
CA CYS A 484 10.05 15.42 -14.46
C CYS A 484 9.83 16.71 -15.26
N ASN A 485 8.59 17.15 -15.49
CA ASN A 485 8.20 18.25 -16.41
C ASN A 485 8.24 17.86 -17.91
N VAL A 486 8.15 16.56 -18.22
CA VAL A 486 8.14 16.03 -19.60
C VAL A 486 6.86 16.45 -20.33
N SER A 487 6.98 17.02 -21.52
CA SER A 487 5.84 17.56 -22.30
C SER A 487 5.40 16.68 -23.47
N ALA A 488 6.24 15.76 -23.93
CA ALA A 488 5.94 14.81 -25.00
C ALA A 488 6.64 13.48 -24.73
N TYR A 489 6.15 12.39 -25.32
CA TYR A 489 6.81 11.10 -25.22
C TYR A 489 8.25 11.17 -25.75
N PRO A 490 9.27 10.80 -24.97
CA PRO A 490 10.66 10.81 -25.44
C PRO A 490 10.85 9.90 -26.65
N GLU A 491 11.43 10.42 -27.74
CA GLU A 491 11.51 9.69 -29.01
C GLU A 491 12.32 8.39 -28.93
N PHE A 492 13.33 8.33 -28.04
CA PHE A 492 14.16 7.15 -27.87
C PHE A 492 13.36 5.93 -27.38
N LEU A 493 12.19 6.12 -26.77
CA LEU A 493 11.29 5.04 -26.33
C LEU A 493 10.82 4.16 -27.49
N LYS A 494 10.81 4.69 -28.71
CA LYS A 494 10.46 3.93 -29.92
C LYS A 494 11.36 2.70 -30.08
N SER A 495 12.66 2.81 -29.79
CA SER A 495 13.63 1.71 -29.94
C SER A 495 13.79 0.79 -28.72
N GLN A 496 13.09 1.06 -27.60
CA GLN A 496 13.27 0.31 -26.35
C GLN A 496 12.39 -0.93 -26.27
N GLU A 497 12.71 -1.99 -27.01
CA GLU A 497 11.89 -3.23 -27.05
C GLU A 497 11.94 -4.08 -25.75
N ASN A 498 12.96 -3.87 -24.92
CA ASN A 498 13.16 -4.62 -23.68
C ASN A 498 12.45 -4.00 -22.45
N LEU A 499 11.79 -2.85 -22.62
CA LEU A 499 11.19 -2.10 -21.52
C LEU A 499 10.06 -2.88 -20.83
N GLU A 500 10.20 -3.11 -19.52
CA GLU A 500 9.21 -3.79 -18.67
C GLU A 500 8.47 -2.80 -17.76
N TYR A 501 9.13 -1.73 -17.29
CA TYR A 501 8.58 -0.72 -16.39
C TYR A 501 8.74 0.69 -16.96
N LEU A 502 7.62 1.41 -17.06
CA LEU A 502 7.61 2.80 -17.50
C LEU A 502 6.72 3.64 -16.57
N ASP A 503 7.32 4.61 -15.89
CA ASP A 503 6.59 5.63 -15.14
C ASP A 503 6.80 7.02 -15.77
N LEU A 504 5.72 7.58 -16.30
CA LEU A 504 5.66 8.94 -16.86
C LEU A 504 4.59 9.77 -16.11
N SER A 505 4.19 9.36 -14.91
CA SER A 505 3.14 10.04 -14.17
C SER A 505 3.53 11.45 -13.72
N ASN A 506 2.54 12.29 -13.41
CA ASN A 506 2.76 13.67 -12.92
C ASN A 506 3.60 14.52 -13.89
N ASN A 507 3.32 14.44 -15.20
CA ASN A 507 4.00 15.20 -16.24
C ASN A 507 2.99 16.06 -17.04
N LYS A 508 3.44 16.61 -18.18
CA LYS A 508 2.65 17.51 -19.03
C LYS A 508 2.37 16.89 -20.41
N ILE A 509 2.41 15.56 -20.52
CA ILE A 509 2.25 14.86 -21.80
C ILE A 509 0.80 14.98 -22.27
N SER A 510 0.61 15.42 -23.52
CA SER A 510 -0.70 15.55 -24.16
C SER A 510 -0.94 14.51 -25.26
N ASP A 511 -2.13 14.58 -25.87
CA ASP A 511 -2.53 13.82 -27.07
C ASP A 511 -2.78 12.33 -26.84
N ALA A 512 -3.01 11.60 -27.93
CA ALA A 512 -3.25 10.16 -27.89
C ALA A 512 -1.95 9.39 -27.56
N ILE A 513 -2.08 8.28 -26.85
CA ILE A 513 -0.95 7.37 -26.61
C ILE A 513 -0.48 6.81 -27.96
N PRO A 514 0.79 7.03 -28.35
CA PRO A 514 1.32 6.45 -29.58
C PRO A 514 1.32 4.92 -29.53
N ASN A 515 0.95 4.28 -30.64
CA ASN A 515 0.78 2.82 -30.70
C ASN A 515 2.03 2.02 -30.31
N TRP A 516 3.23 2.58 -30.53
CA TRP A 516 4.52 1.94 -30.21
C TRP A 516 4.86 1.91 -28.71
N VAL A 517 4.11 2.63 -27.86
CA VAL A 517 4.25 2.55 -26.40
C VAL A 517 3.80 1.18 -25.88
N TRP A 518 2.85 0.54 -26.56
CA TRP A 518 2.29 -0.76 -26.20
C TRP A 518 3.22 -1.92 -26.56
N LYS A 519 4.23 -2.13 -25.73
CA LYS A 519 5.26 -3.16 -25.91
C LYS A 519 4.83 -4.51 -25.34
N LYS A 520 5.33 -5.61 -25.92
CA LYS A 520 4.98 -6.98 -25.51
C LYS A 520 5.48 -7.36 -24.11
N ARG A 521 6.63 -6.82 -23.71
CA ARG A 521 7.29 -7.08 -22.41
C ARG A 521 6.84 -6.12 -21.30
N LEU A 522 6.06 -5.09 -21.63
CA LEU A 522 5.63 -4.09 -20.66
C LEU A 522 4.72 -4.72 -19.61
N ARG A 523 5.12 -4.61 -18.33
CA ARG A 523 4.39 -5.14 -17.17
C ARG A 523 3.84 -4.03 -16.29
N TYR A 524 4.54 -2.91 -16.20
CA TYR A 524 4.14 -1.74 -15.41
C TYR A 524 4.11 -0.51 -16.30
N LEU A 525 2.95 0.14 -16.34
CA LEU A 525 2.77 1.41 -17.02
C LEU A 525 1.99 2.37 -16.12
N ASN A 526 2.63 3.47 -15.76
CA ASN A 526 2.00 4.57 -15.03
C ASN A 526 2.05 5.85 -15.85
N LEU A 527 0.89 6.33 -16.26
CA LEU A 527 0.65 7.54 -17.05
C LEU A 527 -0.22 8.55 -16.29
N ALA A 528 -0.45 8.33 -14.99
CA ALA A 528 -1.38 9.12 -14.21
C ALA A 528 -1.01 10.62 -14.20
N ASN A 529 -2.02 11.48 -14.08
CA ASN A 529 -1.83 12.93 -13.94
C ASN A 529 -1.02 13.55 -15.09
N ASN A 530 -1.59 13.46 -16.30
CA ASN A 530 -1.11 14.05 -17.55
C ASN A 530 -2.30 14.67 -18.31
N HIS A 531 -2.12 15.04 -19.58
CA HIS A 531 -3.15 15.61 -20.46
C HIS A 531 -3.50 14.70 -21.65
N LEU A 532 -3.40 13.38 -21.49
CA LEU A 532 -3.62 12.40 -22.56
C LEU A 532 -5.11 12.27 -22.91
N SER A 533 -5.44 12.05 -24.19
CA SER A 533 -6.82 12.13 -24.70
C SER A 533 -7.40 10.83 -25.28
N SER A 534 -6.57 9.87 -25.68
CA SER A 534 -6.99 8.56 -26.20
C SER A 534 -5.98 7.46 -25.89
N LEU A 535 -6.46 6.25 -25.58
CA LEU A 535 -5.64 5.07 -25.32
C LEU A 535 -4.89 4.56 -26.56
N ASP A 536 -5.35 4.91 -27.74
CA ASP A 536 -4.73 4.53 -29.01
C ASP A 536 -4.74 5.71 -29.98
N GLN A 537 -3.69 5.83 -30.78
CA GLN A 537 -3.62 6.77 -31.89
C GLN A 537 -4.29 6.13 -33.12
N LEU A 538 -5.48 6.60 -33.47
CA LEU A 538 -6.20 6.18 -34.68
C LEU A 538 -5.59 6.84 -35.91
N LEU A 539 -5.31 6.06 -36.97
CA LEU A 539 -4.78 6.61 -38.23
C LEU A 539 -5.86 7.46 -38.94
N PRO A 540 -5.48 8.53 -39.68
CA PRO A 540 -6.42 9.50 -40.25
C PRO A 540 -7.53 8.91 -41.12
N ASP A 541 -7.26 7.82 -41.84
CA ASP A 541 -8.22 7.13 -42.73
C ASP A 541 -9.31 6.31 -41.99
N GLN A 542 -9.27 6.26 -40.66
CA GLN A 542 -10.22 5.47 -39.86
C GLN A 542 -11.29 6.32 -39.14
N SER A 543 -11.36 7.61 -39.47
CA SER A 543 -12.21 8.60 -38.79
C SER A 543 -13.57 8.84 -39.47
N SER A 544 -14.38 7.79 -39.69
CA SER A 544 -15.86 7.94 -39.83
C SER A 544 -16.52 6.61 -40.20
N THR A 545 -17.16 5.97 -39.22
CA THR A 545 -18.49 5.36 -39.31
C THR A 545 -18.76 4.62 -38.00
N SER A 546 -20.01 4.64 -37.56
CA SER A 546 -20.54 4.13 -36.29
C SER A 546 -20.51 2.59 -36.15
N ALA A 547 -19.64 1.90 -36.89
CA ALA A 547 -19.52 0.44 -36.92
C ALA A 547 -18.04 0.00 -36.74
N GLN A 548 -17.39 0.39 -35.64
CA GLN A 548 -16.04 -0.07 -35.29
C GLN A 548 -16.02 -0.82 -33.95
N THR A 549 -16.59 -2.03 -33.92
CA THR A 549 -16.46 -2.96 -32.78
C THR A 549 -15.34 -3.99 -32.97
N SER A 550 -14.51 -3.90 -34.02
CA SER A 550 -13.56 -4.97 -34.37
C SER A 550 -12.20 -4.54 -34.93
N LEU A 551 -11.72 -3.32 -34.68
CA LEU A 551 -10.31 -2.98 -34.96
C LEU A 551 -9.41 -3.44 -33.81
N PRO A 552 -8.28 -4.13 -34.06
CA PRO A 552 -7.34 -4.53 -33.02
C PRO A 552 -6.71 -3.26 -32.43
N ARG A 553 -7.04 -2.95 -31.18
CA ARG A 553 -6.42 -1.85 -30.44
C ARG A 553 -5.00 -2.25 -30.03
N SER A 554 -4.04 -1.33 -30.17
CA SER A 554 -2.62 -1.58 -29.92
C SER A 554 -2.35 -2.00 -28.49
N ILE A 555 -3.09 -1.44 -27.53
CA ILE A 555 -3.07 -1.86 -26.12
C ILE A 555 -3.30 -3.37 -25.92
N CYS A 556 -4.09 -4.00 -26.79
CA CYS A 556 -4.39 -5.43 -26.69
C CYS A 556 -3.16 -6.33 -26.99
N ASN A 557 -2.07 -5.77 -27.52
CA ASN A 557 -0.82 -6.48 -27.75
C ASN A 557 0.01 -6.65 -26.47
N SER A 558 -0.21 -5.83 -25.44
CA SER A 558 0.52 -5.85 -24.16
C SER A 558 -0.06 -6.89 -23.19
N SER A 559 -0.02 -8.18 -23.59
CA SER A 559 -0.62 -9.28 -22.82
C SER A 559 0.02 -9.55 -21.44
N GLN A 560 1.22 -9.02 -21.18
CA GLN A 560 1.94 -9.16 -19.89
C GLN A 560 1.69 -8.00 -18.93
N LEU A 561 0.84 -7.03 -19.28
CA LEU A 561 0.57 -5.86 -18.45
C LEU A 561 -0.09 -6.27 -17.14
N MET A 562 0.59 -5.97 -16.03
CA MET A 562 0.16 -6.28 -14.66
C MET A 562 -0.38 -5.04 -13.94
N PHE A 563 0.28 -3.90 -14.15
CA PHE A 563 -0.10 -2.63 -13.54
C PHE A 563 -0.34 -1.62 -14.65
N PHE A 564 -1.55 -1.08 -14.70
CA PHE A 564 -1.89 0.01 -15.61
C PHE A 564 -2.64 1.12 -14.87
N ASN A 565 -1.95 2.25 -14.68
CA ASN A 565 -2.55 3.46 -14.14
C ASN A 565 -2.54 4.57 -15.20
N ALA A 566 -3.74 4.99 -15.61
CA ALA A 566 -3.96 6.07 -16.56
C ALA A 566 -4.96 7.11 -15.99
N SER A 567 -5.05 7.19 -14.67
CA SER A 567 -5.96 8.08 -13.97
C SER A 567 -5.61 9.56 -14.16
N HIS A 568 -6.55 10.46 -13.87
CA HIS A 568 -6.35 11.92 -13.91
C HIS A 568 -5.80 12.38 -15.26
N ASN A 569 -6.51 12.05 -16.33
CA ASN A 569 -6.19 12.42 -17.71
C ASN A 569 -7.47 12.91 -18.40
N ASN A 570 -7.40 13.14 -19.71
CA ASN A 570 -8.53 13.57 -20.53
C ASN A 570 -9.01 12.45 -21.47
N PHE A 571 -8.78 11.17 -21.12
CA PHE A 571 -9.11 10.03 -21.98
C PHE A 571 -10.61 9.95 -22.25
N SER A 572 -11.00 9.74 -23.50
CA SER A 572 -12.42 9.64 -23.89
C SER A 572 -12.72 8.38 -24.70
N GLY A 573 -14.00 8.12 -24.97
CA GLY A 573 -14.46 6.95 -25.73
C GLY A 573 -14.71 5.71 -24.85
N LEU A 574 -14.77 4.53 -25.46
CA LEU A 574 -15.07 3.26 -24.79
C LEU A 574 -13.80 2.63 -24.20
N ILE A 575 -13.89 2.06 -23.00
CA ILE A 575 -12.84 1.22 -22.41
C ILE A 575 -12.68 -0.07 -23.26
N PRO A 576 -11.47 -0.42 -23.73
CA PRO A 576 -11.24 -1.62 -24.54
C PRO A 576 -11.68 -2.92 -23.83
N ASN A 577 -12.49 -3.74 -24.50
CA ASN A 577 -12.89 -5.07 -23.99
C ASN A 577 -11.72 -6.05 -23.77
N CYS A 578 -10.57 -5.83 -24.42
CA CYS A 578 -9.41 -6.71 -24.24
C CYS A 578 -8.76 -6.57 -22.86
N LEU A 579 -8.91 -5.43 -22.19
CA LEU A 579 -8.41 -5.24 -20.82
C LEU A 579 -9.01 -6.29 -19.87
N GLY A 580 -10.30 -6.58 -19.99
CA GLY A 580 -10.94 -7.64 -19.18
C GLY A 580 -10.59 -9.08 -19.60
N LYS A 581 -9.83 -9.26 -20.69
CA LYS A 581 -9.28 -10.55 -21.14
C LYS A 581 -7.79 -10.71 -20.81
N MET A 582 -7.15 -9.72 -20.19
CA MET A 582 -5.73 -9.79 -19.81
C MET A 582 -5.59 -10.57 -18.49
N ASN A 583 -5.01 -11.76 -18.56
CA ASN A 583 -4.89 -12.66 -17.41
C ASN A 583 -3.89 -12.16 -16.35
N ALA A 584 -2.88 -11.38 -16.77
CA ALA A 584 -1.83 -10.87 -15.91
C ALA A 584 -2.21 -9.56 -15.18
N LEU A 585 -3.31 -8.92 -15.58
CA LEU A 585 -3.70 -7.60 -15.08
C LEU A 585 -4.11 -7.69 -13.61
N ASN A 586 -3.36 -7.01 -12.76
CA ASN A 586 -3.55 -6.94 -11.31
C ASN A 586 -4.23 -5.62 -10.91
N LEU A 587 -3.71 -4.49 -11.42
CA LEU A 587 -4.25 -3.16 -11.16
C LEU A 587 -4.65 -2.48 -12.46
N LEU A 588 -5.89 -2.01 -12.52
CA LEU A 588 -6.41 -1.13 -13.55
C LEU A 588 -7.01 0.12 -12.91
N ASP A 589 -6.35 1.25 -13.08
CA ASP A 589 -6.80 2.54 -12.59
C ASP A 589 -7.00 3.52 -13.77
N LEU A 590 -8.26 3.84 -14.03
CA LEU A 590 -8.72 4.73 -15.09
C LEU A 590 -9.56 5.90 -14.51
N GLN A 591 -9.50 6.13 -13.19
CA GLN A 591 -10.35 7.14 -12.55
C GLN A 591 -10.06 8.56 -13.07
N ARG A 592 -11.02 9.47 -12.95
CA ARG A 592 -10.89 10.89 -13.37
C ARG A 592 -10.48 11.02 -14.82
N ASN A 593 -11.36 10.55 -15.69
CA ASN A 593 -11.24 10.63 -17.13
C ASN A 593 -12.62 10.93 -17.74
N ASN A 594 -12.70 10.86 -19.06
CA ASN A 594 -13.92 11.11 -19.82
C ASN A 594 -14.41 9.85 -20.55
N PHE A 595 -14.10 8.65 -20.03
CA PHE A 595 -14.55 7.38 -20.62
C PHE A 595 -16.07 7.24 -20.55
N SER A 596 -16.66 6.63 -21.57
CA SER A 596 -18.11 6.49 -21.73
C SER A 596 -18.50 5.07 -22.13
N GLY A 597 -19.81 4.79 -22.19
CA GLY A 597 -20.36 3.48 -22.50
C GLY A 597 -20.29 2.51 -21.33
N MET A 598 -20.46 1.22 -21.61
CA MET A 598 -20.48 0.17 -20.58
C MET A 598 -19.08 -0.25 -20.15
N LEU A 599 -18.94 -0.62 -18.88
CA LEU A 599 -17.74 -1.28 -18.36
C LEU A 599 -17.53 -2.64 -19.06
N PRO A 600 -16.30 -2.98 -19.51
CA PRO A 600 -16.03 -4.22 -20.22
C PRO A 600 -16.25 -5.45 -19.33
N LYS A 601 -16.44 -6.62 -19.96
CA LYS A 601 -16.49 -7.89 -19.23
C LYS A 601 -15.10 -8.37 -18.86
N PHE A 602 -14.96 -9.00 -17.70
CA PHE A 602 -13.71 -9.51 -17.12
C PHE A 602 -13.65 -11.05 -16.99
N PRO A 603 -13.94 -11.83 -18.06
CA PRO A 603 -14.07 -13.29 -17.93
C PRO A 603 -12.74 -14.03 -17.70
N LYS A 604 -11.58 -13.36 -17.87
CA LYS A 604 -10.26 -13.98 -17.72
C LYS A 604 -9.29 -13.19 -16.82
N ALA A 605 -9.71 -12.05 -16.28
CA ALA A 605 -8.88 -11.22 -15.41
C ALA A 605 -8.88 -11.77 -13.96
N THR A 606 -8.42 -13.01 -13.78
CA THR A 606 -8.47 -13.71 -12.49
C THR A 606 -7.46 -13.19 -11.47
N GLN A 607 -6.45 -12.43 -11.91
CA GLN A 607 -5.43 -11.79 -11.07
C GLN A 607 -5.78 -10.36 -10.66
N LEU A 608 -6.91 -9.81 -11.14
CA LEU A 608 -7.30 -8.43 -10.88
C LEU A 608 -7.61 -8.23 -9.40
N GLN A 609 -6.83 -7.38 -8.73
CA GLN A 609 -7.02 -7.00 -7.32
C GLN A 609 -7.64 -5.62 -7.19
N ILE A 610 -7.29 -4.68 -8.08
CA ILE A 610 -7.75 -3.29 -7.98
C ILE A 610 -8.33 -2.86 -9.32
N LEU A 611 -9.61 -2.48 -9.30
CA LEU A 611 -10.31 -1.87 -10.42
C LEU A 611 -10.90 -0.53 -9.99
N LYS A 612 -10.33 0.56 -10.52
CA LYS A 612 -10.79 1.93 -10.28
C LYS A 612 -11.15 2.59 -11.59
N VAL A 613 -12.41 2.99 -11.73
CA VAL A 613 -12.96 3.66 -12.91
C VAL A 613 -13.86 4.83 -12.51
N SER A 614 -13.67 5.34 -11.30
CA SER A 614 -14.49 6.42 -10.75
C SER A 614 -14.30 7.74 -11.49
N GLU A 615 -15.26 8.65 -11.35
CA GLU A 615 -15.22 9.99 -11.98
C GLU A 615 -15.05 9.89 -13.51
N ASN A 616 -15.99 9.20 -14.15
CA ASN A 616 -16.08 9.02 -15.60
C ASN A 616 -17.53 9.19 -16.07
N ARG A 617 -17.83 8.87 -17.33
CA ARG A 617 -19.17 8.90 -17.94
C ARG A 617 -19.69 7.49 -18.26
N LEU A 618 -19.32 6.48 -17.47
CA LEU A 618 -19.72 5.09 -17.70
C LEU A 618 -21.21 4.89 -17.38
N GLU A 619 -21.88 4.06 -18.18
CA GLU A 619 -23.31 3.79 -18.07
C GLU A 619 -23.63 2.28 -18.07
N GLY A 620 -24.90 1.95 -17.85
CA GLY A 620 -25.38 0.56 -17.82
C GLY A 620 -25.18 -0.12 -16.46
N THR A 621 -25.11 -1.46 -16.48
CA THR A 621 -25.05 -2.32 -15.29
C THR A 621 -23.64 -2.82 -15.02
N LEU A 622 -23.36 -3.23 -13.77
CA LEU A 622 -22.09 -3.88 -13.45
C LEU A 622 -21.97 -5.25 -14.16
N PRO A 623 -20.83 -5.54 -14.81
CA PRO A 623 -20.65 -6.78 -15.55
C PRO A 623 -20.51 -7.97 -14.59
N ARG A 624 -21.42 -8.95 -14.73
CA ARG A 624 -21.48 -10.16 -13.87
C ARG A 624 -20.19 -10.99 -13.86
N SER A 625 -19.36 -10.87 -14.90
CA SER A 625 -18.03 -11.49 -14.96
C SER A 625 -17.08 -11.02 -13.87
N LEU A 626 -17.34 -9.90 -13.19
CA LEU A 626 -16.54 -9.49 -12.01
C LEU A 626 -16.59 -10.52 -10.89
N ALA A 627 -17.63 -11.38 -10.85
CA ALA A 627 -17.70 -12.50 -9.91
C ALA A 627 -16.58 -13.54 -10.11
N GLU A 628 -15.94 -13.56 -11.29
CA GLU A 628 -14.82 -14.47 -11.60
C GLU A 628 -13.47 -13.90 -11.13
N CYS A 629 -13.41 -12.61 -10.77
CA CYS A 629 -12.21 -11.93 -10.27
C CYS A 629 -12.01 -12.23 -8.78
N THR A 630 -11.71 -13.49 -8.45
CA THR A 630 -11.63 -13.98 -7.06
C THR A 630 -10.60 -13.27 -6.16
N GLN A 631 -9.62 -12.56 -6.74
CA GLN A 631 -8.62 -11.76 -6.03
C GLN A 631 -8.99 -10.28 -5.89
N LEU A 632 -10.14 -9.85 -6.39
CA LEU A 632 -10.54 -8.44 -6.39
C LEU A 632 -10.72 -7.94 -4.96
N GLU A 633 -9.88 -6.98 -4.55
CA GLU A 633 -9.88 -6.34 -3.25
C GLU A 633 -10.60 -4.99 -3.27
N VAL A 634 -10.41 -4.20 -4.33
CA VAL A 634 -10.95 -2.84 -4.46
C VAL A 634 -11.73 -2.74 -5.77
N LEU A 635 -13.02 -2.43 -5.65
CA LEU A 635 -13.87 -2.06 -6.77
C LEU A 635 -14.40 -0.64 -6.55
N ASP A 636 -13.90 0.31 -7.33
CA ASP A 636 -14.36 1.70 -7.33
C ASP A 636 -14.95 2.09 -8.68
N VAL A 637 -16.26 2.26 -8.71
CA VAL A 637 -17.04 2.72 -9.88
C VAL A 637 -17.78 4.03 -9.58
N GLY A 638 -17.39 4.74 -8.51
CA GLY A 638 -18.06 5.95 -8.04
C GLY A 638 -18.11 7.07 -9.07
N ASN A 639 -19.05 8.01 -8.92
CA ASN A 639 -19.21 9.19 -9.78
C ASN A 639 -19.24 8.83 -11.29
N ASN A 640 -20.30 8.12 -11.68
CA ASN A 640 -20.58 7.67 -13.04
C ASN A 640 -22.09 7.76 -13.32
N MET A 641 -22.56 7.21 -14.44
CA MET A 641 -23.97 7.15 -14.82
C MET A 641 -24.54 5.71 -14.76
N MET A 642 -23.96 4.82 -13.95
CA MET A 642 -24.40 3.43 -13.85
C MET A 642 -25.79 3.34 -13.24
N ASN A 643 -26.60 2.42 -13.78
CA ASN A 643 -27.99 2.22 -13.38
C ASN A 643 -28.25 0.71 -13.18
N ASP A 644 -28.17 0.26 -11.94
CA ASP A 644 -28.31 -1.14 -11.54
C ASP A 644 -28.87 -1.26 -10.12
N THR A 645 -29.18 -2.48 -9.70
CA THR A 645 -29.51 -2.81 -8.31
C THR A 645 -28.25 -3.10 -7.49
N PHE A 646 -28.36 -3.19 -6.16
CA PHE A 646 -27.22 -3.51 -5.31
C PHE A 646 -26.61 -4.89 -5.69
N PRO A 647 -25.29 -4.98 -5.93
CA PRO A 647 -24.67 -6.16 -6.53
C PRO A 647 -24.38 -7.28 -5.49
N PHE A 648 -25.42 -7.88 -4.91
CA PHE A 648 -25.27 -8.95 -3.91
C PHE A 648 -24.42 -10.14 -4.36
N TRP A 649 -24.37 -10.40 -5.67
CA TRP A 649 -23.54 -11.47 -6.26
C TRP A 649 -22.02 -11.27 -6.04
N LEU A 650 -21.57 -10.06 -5.68
CA LEU A 650 -20.18 -9.80 -5.28
C LEU A 650 -19.84 -10.39 -3.90
N GLU A 651 -20.82 -10.81 -3.10
CA GLU A 651 -20.61 -11.46 -1.79
C GLU A 651 -19.77 -12.75 -1.90
N LYS A 652 -19.69 -13.34 -3.10
CA LYS A 652 -18.89 -14.52 -3.40
C LYS A 652 -17.39 -14.25 -3.49
N LEU A 653 -16.98 -12.98 -3.61
CA LEU A 653 -15.57 -12.62 -3.73
C LEU A 653 -14.90 -12.65 -2.36
N PRO A 654 -13.97 -13.58 -2.11
CA PRO A 654 -13.41 -13.77 -0.77
C PRO A 654 -12.44 -12.63 -0.36
N ALA A 655 -11.90 -11.88 -1.33
CA ALA A 655 -10.90 -10.85 -1.09
C ALA A 655 -11.45 -9.42 -1.11
N LEU A 656 -12.74 -9.22 -1.43
CA LEU A 656 -13.30 -7.88 -1.63
C LEU A 656 -13.38 -7.11 -0.30
N LYS A 657 -12.55 -6.07 -0.17
CA LYS A 657 -12.43 -5.20 1.00
C LYS A 657 -13.13 -3.87 0.81
N VAL A 658 -13.07 -3.29 -0.39
CA VAL A 658 -13.55 -1.94 -0.68
C VAL A 658 -14.52 -1.97 -1.86
N LEU A 659 -15.76 -1.54 -1.61
CA LEU A 659 -16.80 -1.40 -2.63
C LEU A 659 -17.33 0.04 -2.64
N ILE A 660 -17.06 0.76 -3.73
CA ILE A 660 -17.46 2.16 -3.91
C ILE A 660 -18.36 2.26 -5.15
N LEU A 661 -19.64 2.55 -4.90
CA LEU A 661 -20.71 2.74 -5.88
C LEU A 661 -21.26 4.17 -5.86
N ARG A 662 -20.63 5.07 -5.11
CA ARG A 662 -21.15 6.44 -4.83
C ARG A 662 -21.50 7.21 -6.10
N GLU A 663 -22.39 8.19 -6.00
CA GLU A 663 -22.69 9.16 -7.07
C GLU A 663 -23.00 8.47 -8.41
N ASN A 664 -24.01 7.61 -8.40
CA ASN A 664 -24.49 6.88 -9.57
C ASN A 664 -26.02 6.88 -9.56
N ARG A 665 -26.65 6.00 -10.34
CA ARG A 665 -28.10 5.82 -10.40
C ARG A 665 -28.52 4.44 -9.89
N PHE A 666 -27.77 3.84 -8.95
CA PHE A 666 -28.16 2.55 -8.38
C PHE A 666 -29.47 2.68 -7.59
N TYR A 667 -30.34 1.67 -7.66
CA TYR A 667 -31.69 1.75 -7.13
C TYR A 667 -32.17 0.42 -6.50
N GLY A 668 -33.39 0.45 -5.96
CA GLY A 668 -34.03 -0.72 -5.35
C GLY A 668 -33.77 -0.82 -3.84
N GLN A 669 -34.24 -1.92 -3.25
CA GLN A 669 -34.06 -2.20 -1.82
C GLN A 669 -32.79 -2.98 -1.56
N MET A 670 -32.09 -2.65 -0.48
CA MET A 670 -30.95 -3.43 0.04
C MET A 670 -31.43 -4.55 0.98
N LYS A 671 -32.40 -5.35 0.53
CA LYS A 671 -32.94 -6.50 1.28
C LYS A 671 -32.47 -7.80 0.63
N HIS A 672 -31.68 -8.58 1.37
CA HIS A 672 -31.18 -9.88 0.95
C HIS A 672 -32.17 -10.97 1.35
N PHE A 673 -32.70 -11.72 0.37
CA PHE A 673 -33.83 -12.64 0.58
C PHE A 673 -33.42 -14.12 0.66
N LYS A 674 -32.12 -14.47 0.73
CA LYS A 674 -31.68 -15.88 0.78
C LYS A 674 -30.54 -16.14 1.78
N HIS A 675 -30.71 -17.15 2.63
CA HIS A 675 -29.76 -17.74 3.60
C HIS A 675 -28.30 -17.21 3.63
N LYS A 676 -27.98 -16.42 4.66
CA LYS A 676 -26.69 -16.32 5.39
C LYS A 676 -25.36 -16.26 4.60
N SER A 677 -25.31 -15.73 3.39
CA SER A 677 -24.04 -15.29 2.80
C SER A 677 -23.76 -13.86 3.25
N LEU A 678 -22.62 -13.66 3.91
CA LEU A 678 -22.11 -12.34 4.32
C LEU A 678 -20.97 -11.98 3.39
N PHE A 679 -20.78 -10.69 3.11
CA PHE A 679 -19.52 -10.21 2.56
C PHE A 679 -18.42 -10.48 3.61
N PRO A 680 -17.51 -11.45 3.39
CA PRO A 680 -16.69 -12.02 4.46
C PRO A 680 -15.46 -11.17 4.82
N SER A 681 -15.10 -10.22 3.96
CA SER A 681 -13.87 -9.43 4.02
C SER A 681 -14.11 -7.91 3.84
N LEU A 682 -15.38 -7.48 3.73
CA LEU A 682 -15.70 -6.10 3.35
C LEU A 682 -15.46 -5.14 4.51
N ASP A 683 -14.47 -4.26 4.31
CA ASP A 683 -14.00 -3.23 5.23
C ASP A 683 -14.71 -1.88 4.97
N VAL A 684 -14.92 -1.54 3.70
CA VAL A 684 -15.46 -0.25 3.24
C VAL A 684 -16.62 -0.48 2.29
N LEU A 685 -17.76 0.14 2.62
CA LEU A 685 -18.90 0.27 1.73
C LEU A 685 -19.26 1.75 1.55
N ASP A 686 -19.10 2.28 0.35
CA ASP A 686 -19.55 3.62 -0.03
C ASP A 686 -20.56 3.54 -1.17
N ILE A 687 -21.84 3.73 -0.84
CA ILE A 687 -22.96 3.78 -1.79
C ILE A 687 -23.64 5.15 -1.78
N ALA A 688 -22.95 6.18 -1.29
CA ALA A 688 -23.55 7.49 -1.09
C ALA A 688 -24.07 8.10 -2.40
N SER A 689 -25.05 9.00 -2.34
CA SER A 689 -25.58 9.73 -3.49
C SER A 689 -26.10 8.80 -4.62
N ASN A 690 -27.07 7.96 -4.29
CA ASN A 690 -27.71 7.02 -5.21
C ASN A 690 -29.26 7.08 -5.05
N GLN A 691 -29.99 6.12 -5.62
CA GLN A 691 -31.44 6.02 -5.55
C GLN A 691 -31.91 4.79 -4.75
N PHE A 692 -31.08 4.25 -3.84
CA PHE A 692 -31.49 3.14 -2.98
C PHE A 692 -32.64 3.55 -2.07
N SER A 693 -33.56 2.63 -1.82
CA SER A 693 -34.82 2.91 -1.11
C SER A 693 -35.23 1.77 -0.17
N GLY A 694 -36.24 2.02 0.65
CA GLY A 694 -36.74 1.07 1.64
C GLY A 694 -35.98 1.13 2.96
N GLU A 695 -36.26 0.17 3.83
CA GLU A 695 -35.72 0.14 5.18
C GLU A 695 -34.21 -0.15 5.19
N LEU A 696 -33.48 0.62 6.01
CA LEU A 696 -32.04 0.41 6.22
C LEU A 696 -31.75 -0.95 6.87
N SER A 697 -31.04 -1.83 6.16
CA SER A 697 -30.49 -3.07 6.69
C SER A 697 -29.00 -3.18 6.35
N ILE A 698 -28.24 -3.77 7.28
CA ILE A 698 -26.82 -4.11 7.13
C ILE A 698 -26.55 -5.60 7.40
N ASP A 699 -27.59 -6.43 7.38
CA ASP A 699 -27.52 -7.84 7.81
C ASP A 699 -26.66 -8.70 6.88
N PHE A 700 -26.30 -8.18 5.70
CA PHE A 700 -25.41 -8.82 4.73
C PHE A 700 -23.93 -8.50 4.97
N LEU A 701 -23.60 -7.66 5.96
CA LEU A 701 -22.23 -7.26 6.31
C LEU A 701 -21.72 -8.01 7.54
N GLN A 702 -20.44 -8.37 7.52
CA GLN A 702 -19.75 -8.90 8.69
C GLN A 702 -19.42 -7.74 9.66
N SER A 703 -20.27 -7.54 10.68
CA SER A 703 -20.16 -6.39 11.59
C SER A 703 -18.78 -6.24 12.24
N THR A 704 -18.07 -7.34 12.53
CA THR A 704 -16.76 -7.31 13.19
C THR A 704 -15.62 -6.76 12.33
N GLN A 705 -15.83 -6.55 11.03
CA GLN A 705 -14.79 -6.09 10.10
C GLN A 705 -15.05 -4.69 9.54
N LEU A 706 -16.31 -4.26 9.46
CA LEU A 706 -16.69 -3.02 8.80
C LEU A 706 -16.05 -1.80 9.49
N ARG A 707 -15.22 -1.05 8.75
CA ARG A 707 -14.53 0.15 9.20
C ARG A 707 -15.16 1.43 8.66
N SER A 708 -15.73 1.40 7.46
CA SER A 708 -16.36 2.58 6.86
C SER A 708 -17.67 2.23 6.19
N LEU A 709 -18.74 2.91 6.60
CA LEU A 709 -20.08 2.78 6.03
C LEU A 709 -20.62 4.14 5.62
N LYS A 710 -20.69 4.39 4.31
CA LYS A 710 -21.20 5.62 3.72
C LYS A 710 -22.40 5.31 2.83
N ILE A 711 -23.57 5.69 3.31
CA ILE A 711 -24.85 5.42 2.66
C ILE A 711 -25.69 6.69 2.46
N GLY A 712 -25.09 7.85 2.71
CA GLY A 712 -25.77 9.14 2.64
C GLY A 712 -26.32 9.46 1.24
N GLY A 713 -27.25 10.41 1.12
CA GLY A 713 -27.77 10.85 -0.19
C GLY A 713 -28.60 9.78 -0.91
N ASN A 714 -29.41 9.03 -0.18
CA ASN A 714 -30.29 7.99 -0.72
C ASN A 714 -31.75 8.23 -0.26
N LYS A 715 -32.65 7.28 -0.54
CA LYS A 715 -34.06 7.29 -0.14
C LYS A 715 -34.35 6.25 0.96
N LEU A 716 -33.39 6.02 1.86
CA LEU A 716 -33.51 5.01 2.91
C LEU A 716 -34.38 5.54 4.05
N GLU A 717 -35.25 4.68 4.57
CA GLU A 717 -36.19 4.99 5.64
C GLU A 717 -36.07 3.99 6.81
N GLY A 718 -36.90 4.17 7.84
CA GLY A 718 -36.91 3.32 9.02
C GLY A 718 -35.99 3.84 10.13
N ARG A 719 -35.47 2.93 10.95
CA ARG A 719 -34.62 3.22 12.13
C ARG A 719 -33.18 2.79 11.90
N LEU A 720 -32.25 3.31 12.70
CA LEU A 720 -30.85 2.92 12.61
C LEU A 720 -30.66 1.49 13.15
N SER A 721 -30.01 0.62 12.37
CA SER A 721 -29.80 -0.78 12.78
C SER A 721 -28.92 -0.88 14.02
N ARG A 722 -29.41 -1.60 15.04
CA ARG A 722 -28.67 -1.85 16.30
C ARG A 722 -27.43 -2.73 16.11
N LEU A 723 -27.32 -3.45 14.98
CA LEU A 723 -26.16 -4.27 14.67
C LEU A 723 -24.87 -3.45 14.54
N LEU A 724 -24.98 -2.15 14.21
CA LEU A 724 -23.84 -1.23 14.19
C LEU A 724 -23.14 -1.13 15.55
N ALA A 725 -23.83 -1.43 16.66
CA ALA A 725 -23.21 -1.47 17.98
C ALA A 725 -22.11 -2.54 18.09
N ASN A 726 -22.16 -3.57 17.24
CA ASN A 726 -21.17 -4.64 17.19
C ASN A 726 -19.98 -4.32 16.25
N CYS A 727 -20.02 -3.19 15.52
CA CYS A 727 -18.96 -2.80 14.60
C CYS A 727 -17.84 -2.06 15.35
N THR A 728 -17.06 -2.80 16.15
CA THR A 728 -16.00 -2.22 16.99
C THR A 728 -14.86 -1.57 16.21
N THR A 729 -14.69 -1.93 14.94
CA THR A 729 -13.71 -1.35 14.01
C THR A 729 -14.22 -0.13 13.27
N LEU A 730 -15.51 0.22 13.37
CA LEU A 730 -16.13 1.31 12.61
C LEU A 730 -15.50 2.66 12.96
N GLU A 731 -14.95 3.31 11.95
CA GLU A 731 -14.32 4.64 12.00
C GLU A 731 -15.21 5.71 11.39
N VAL A 732 -15.92 5.40 10.30
CA VAL A 732 -16.74 6.35 9.56
C VAL A 732 -18.15 5.80 9.40
N LEU A 733 -19.14 6.57 9.87
CA LEU A 733 -20.56 6.33 9.61
C LEU A 733 -21.18 7.58 8.99
N ASP A 734 -21.51 7.52 7.71
CA ASP A 734 -22.24 8.57 7.00
C ASP A 734 -23.60 8.06 6.53
N LEU A 735 -24.65 8.60 7.15
CA LEU A 735 -26.06 8.34 6.91
C LEU A 735 -26.80 9.59 6.41
N GLY A 736 -26.07 10.67 6.10
CA GLY A 736 -26.65 11.97 5.81
C GLY A 736 -27.63 11.95 4.64
N ASN A 737 -28.53 12.94 4.52
CA ASN A 737 -29.42 13.09 3.38
C ASN A 737 -30.25 11.82 3.06
N ASN A 738 -31.04 11.35 4.04
CA ASN A 738 -31.93 10.19 3.92
C ASN A 738 -33.30 10.51 4.56
N MET A 739 -34.17 9.52 4.74
CA MET A 739 -35.48 9.64 5.39
C MET A 739 -35.56 8.88 6.72
N VAL A 740 -34.43 8.68 7.40
CA VAL A 740 -34.36 7.92 8.65
C VAL A 740 -35.02 8.67 9.78
N HIS A 741 -35.89 7.99 10.52
CA HIS A 741 -36.69 8.54 11.61
C HIS A 741 -36.39 7.77 12.90
N ASP A 742 -35.55 8.35 13.76
CA ASP A 742 -35.13 7.74 15.03
C ASP A 742 -34.71 8.83 16.03
N THR A 743 -34.38 8.42 17.25
CA THR A 743 -33.72 9.26 18.26
C THR A 743 -32.20 9.24 18.11
N PHE A 744 -31.49 10.14 18.79
CA PHE A 744 -30.02 10.15 18.76
C PHE A 744 -29.44 8.78 19.20
N PRO A 745 -28.53 8.17 18.42
CA PRO A 745 -28.05 6.80 18.67
C PRO A 745 -26.96 6.73 19.76
N PHE A 746 -27.33 6.94 21.02
CA PHE A 746 -26.39 6.98 22.17
C PHE A 746 -25.51 5.73 22.32
N TRP A 747 -25.94 4.58 21.80
CA TRP A 747 -25.18 3.34 21.85
C TRP A 747 -23.93 3.37 20.97
N LEU A 748 -23.86 4.24 19.95
CA LEU A 748 -22.65 4.46 19.16
C LEU A 748 -21.52 5.09 19.98
N GLN A 749 -21.83 5.76 21.09
CA GLN A 749 -20.82 6.45 21.91
C GLN A 749 -19.74 5.52 22.46
N LYS A 750 -20.03 4.21 22.56
CA LYS A 750 -19.11 3.19 23.09
C LYS A 750 -18.17 2.59 22.04
N LEU A 751 -18.33 2.93 20.77
CA LEU A 751 -17.48 2.40 19.71
C LEU A 751 -16.06 2.98 19.84
N PRO A 752 -15.02 2.13 20.00
CA PRO A 752 -13.67 2.61 20.35
C PRO A 752 -12.93 3.26 19.19
N SER A 753 -13.40 3.06 17.95
CA SER A 753 -12.75 3.51 16.72
C SER A 753 -13.50 4.61 15.97
N LEU A 754 -14.72 4.95 16.37
CA LEU A 754 -15.56 5.89 15.63
C LEU A 754 -14.96 7.31 15.65
N LYS A 755 -14.67 7.83 14.46
CA LYS A 755 -14.04 9.13 14.21
C LYS A 755 -14.98 10.11 13.50
N VAL A 756 -15.88 9.62 12.65
CA VAL A 756 -16.81 10.43 11.84
C VAL A 756 -18.23 9.90 11.99
N LEU A 757 -19.16 10.78 12.36
CA LEU A 757 -20.58 10.49 12.45
C LEU A 757 -21.39 11.60 11.74
N ILE A 758 -22.03 11.24 10.64
CA ILE A 758 -22.87 12.14 9.84
C ILE A 758 -24.29 11.60 9.80
N LEU A 759 -25.22 12.35 10.38
CA LEU A 759 -26.66 12.07 10.43
C LEU A 759 -27.49 13.18 9.78
N ARG A 760 -26.83 14.14 9.12
CA ARG A 760 -27.44 15.35 8.59
C ARG A 760 -28.66 15.09 7.70
N ALA A 761 -29.58 16.03 7.59
CA ALA A 761 -30.70 16.00 6.65
C ALA A 761 -31.48 14.66 6.69
N ASN A 762 -32.00 14.35 7.86
CA ASN A 762 -32.85 13.18 8.12
C ASN A 762 -34.07 13.62 8.96
N ARG A 763 -34.76 12.68 9.60
CA ARG A 763 -35.91 12.93 10.48
C ARG A 763 -35.59 12.54 11.93
N PHE A 764 -34.35 12.70 12.37
CA PHE A 764 -34.01 12.42 13.76
C PHE A 764 -34.65 13.44 14.70
N TYR A 765 -35.03 13.02 15.90
CA TYR A 765 -35.76 13.87 16.85
C TYR A 765 -35.40 13.58 18.32
N GLY A 766 -35.92 14.43 19.22
CA GLY A 766 -35.75 14.30 20.66
C GLY A 766 -34.56 15.07 21.20
N THR A 767 -34.27 14.88 22.49
CA THR A 767 -33.22 15.60 23.21
C THR A 767 -31.90 14.83 23.28
N ILE A 768 -30.78 15.56 23.30
CA ILE A 768 -29.42 15.00 23.36
C ILE A 768 -28.86 15.18 24.78
N THR A 769 -29.31 14.36 25.73
CA THR A 769 -29.09 14.57 27.18
C THR A 769 -28.54 13.36 27.96
N LYS A 770 -28.33 12.19 27.34
CA LYS A 770 -27.88 10.96 28.02
C LYS A 770 -26.48 10.52 27.59
N PHE A 771 -25.44 11.10 28.20
CA PHE A 771 -24.04 10.73 27.92
C PHE A 771 -23.36 10.09 29.12
N ASP A 772 -22.55 9.08 28.83
CA ASP A 772 -21.56 8.56 29.76
C ASP A 772 -20.31 9.44 29.61
N THR A 773 -20.05 10.32 30.57
CA THR A 773 -18.95 11.29 30.49
C THR A 773 -17.58 10.64 30.62
N GLU A 774 -17.49 9.42 31.16
CA GLU A 774 -16.23 8.66 31.27
C GLU A 774 -15.89 7.91 29.99
N ARG A 775 -16.91 7.40 29.27
CA ARG A 775 -16.72 6.53 28.08
C ARG A 775 -17.29 7.07 26.78
N GLY A 776 -17.79 8.30 26.75
CA GLY A 776 -18.36 8.92 25.55
C GLY A 776 -17.33 9.16 24.46
N PHE A 777 -17.68 8.80 23.22
CA PHE A 777 -16.99 9.09 21.96
C PHE A 777 -15.47 9.34 22.06
N PRO A 778 -14.66 8.29 22.32
CA PRO A 778 -13.24 8.45 22.63
C PRO A 778 -12.41 9.02 21.47
N LYS A 779 -12.84 8.79 20.22
CA LYS A 779 -12.10 9.16 19.00
C LYS A 779 -12.87 10.05 18.03
N LEU A 780 -14.08 10.50 18.37
CA LEU A 780 -14.95 11.24 17.44
C LEU A 780 -14.40 12.65 17.18
N ARG A 781 -14.23 12.98 15.91
CA ARG A 781 -13.63 14.24 15.42
C ARG A 781 -14.56 15.03 14.51
N ILE A 782 -15.42 14.34 13.75
CA ILE A 782 -16.42 14.98 12.89
C ILE A 782 -17.80 14.51 13.36
N LEU A 783 -18.64 15.46 13.77
CA LEU A 783 -20.03 15.23 14.10
C LEU A 783 -20.90 16.22 13.34
N ASP A 784 -21.69 15.70 12.41
CA ASP A 784 -22.67 16.49 11.65
C ASP A 784 -24.06 15.89 11.84
N ILE A 785 -24.90 16.61 12.58
CA ILE A 785 -26.30 16.25 12.81
C ILE A 785 -27.26 17.32 12.29
N ALA A 786 -26.77 18.16 11.36
CA ALA A 786 -27.51 19.30 10.87
C ALA A 786 -28.82 18.92 10.18
N SER A 787 -29.77 19.85 10.08
CA SER A 787 -31.01 19.64 9.30
C SER A 787 -31.81 18.42 9.78
N ASN A 788 -32.08 18.36 11.09
CA ASN A 788 -32.91 17.34 11.74
C ASN A 788 -33.95 18.04 12.64
N ASN A 789 -34.65 17.26 13.46
CA ASN A 789 -35.66 17.75 14.40
C ASN A 789 -35.22 17.55 15.87
N PHE A 790 -33.91 17.64 16.14
CA PHE A 790 -33.38 17.58 17.51
C PHE A 790 -33.76 18.85 18.29
N SER A 791 -34.00 18.70 19.59
CA SER A 791 -34.48 19.79 20.45
C SER A 791 -33.85 19.76 21.84
N GLY A 792 -34.10 20.79 22.64
CA GLY A 792 -33.58 20.92 24.01
C GLY A 792 -32.32 21.76 24.08
N ASP A 793 -31.79 21.91 25.28
CA ASP A 793 -30.55 22.63 25.54
C ASP A 793 -29.33 21.78 25.15
N LEU A 794 -28.24 22.43 24.73
CA LEU A 794 -26.97 21.77 24.50
C LEU A 794 -26.36 21.38 25.84
N SER A 795 -26.45 20.10 26.20
CA SER A 795 -26.03 19.61 27.52
C SER A 795 -24.51 19.62 27.70
N ILE A 796 -24.07 19.88 28.94
CA ILE A 796 -22.65 19.86 29.31
C ILE A 796 -22.08 18.45 29.12
N GLU A 797 -22.86 17.42 29.46
CA GLU A 797 -22.48 16.02 29.34
C GLU A 797 -22.21 15.63 27.88
N PHE A 798 -22.97 16.20 26.92
CA PHE A 798 -22.72 16.02 25.50
C PHE A 798 -21.37 16.62 25.08
N VAL A 799 -21.10 17.88 25.44
CA VAL A 799 -19.81 18.52 25.13
C VAL A 799 -18.66 17.71 25.74
N GLN A 800 -18.82 17.27 26.99
CA GLN A 800 -17.83 16.44 27.70
C GLN A 800 -17.61 15.06 27.08
N SER A 801 -18.55 14.56 26.26
CA SER A 801 -18.43 13.28 25.57
C SER A 801 -17.48 13.33 24.36
N LEU A 802 -17.18 14.51 23.79
CA LEU A 802 -16.40 14.66 22.55
C LEU A 802 -14.88 14.67 22.80
N LYS A 803 -14.34 13.57 23.34
CA LYS A 803 -12.97 13.52 23.90
C LYS A 803 -11.86 13.90 22.91
N ALA A 804 -11.93 13.40 21.68
CA ALA A 804 -10.86 13.65 20.70
C ALA A 804 -10.81 15.10 20.22
N MET A 805 -11.92 15.83 20.27
CA MET A 805 -11.97 17.26 19.96
C MET A 805 -11.35 18.13 21.07
N MET A 806 -11.05 17.58 22.25
CA MET A 806 -10.41 18.29 23.37
C MET A 806 -8.87 18.20 23.37
N GLN A 807 -8.30 17.26 22.61
CA GLN A 807 -6.87 16.98 22.61
C GLN A 807 -6.15 17.84 21.58
N ILE A 808 -5.16 18.62 22.03
CA ILE A 808 -4.25 19.37 21.14
C ILE A 808 -3.25 18.36 20.56
N THR A 809 -3.15 18.29 19.23
CA THR A 809 -2.14 17.45 18.56
C THR A 809 -0.77 18.11 18.67
N ASN A 810 0.26 17.41 19.18
CA ASN A 810 1.63 17.91 19.16
C ASN A 810 2.12 18.03 17.71
N ASP A 811 2.50 19.24 17.29
CA ASP A 811 2.98 19.62 15.96
C ASP A 811 4.32 18.98 15.52
N ASP A 812 4.88 18.04 16.29
CA ASP A 812 6.18 17.42 16.01
C ASP A 812 6.16 16.36 14.88
N LYS A 813 5.01 16.11 14.25
CA LYS A 813 4.92 15.22 13.08
C LYS A 813 4.73 16.04 11.82
N ALA A 814 5.82 16.32 11.11
CA ALA A 814 5.82 16.86 9.74
C ALA A 814 5.14 15.95 8.69
N LYS A 815 4.36 14.94 9.10
CA LYS A 815 3.73 13.94 8.24
C LYS A 815 2.21 14.04 8.31
N LEU A 816 1.58 14.21 7.15
CA LEU A 816 0.12 14.20 6.99
C LEU A 816 -0.42 12.78 7.22
N ASP A 817 -1.17 12.60 8.31
CA ASP A 817 -1.86 11.34 8.64
C ASP A 817 -3.36 11.46 8.30
N TYR A 818 -3.90 10.46 7.60
CA TYR A 818 -5.29 10.41 7.12
C TYR A 818 -6.07 9.27 7.80
N ILE A 819 -7.39 9.42 7.94
CA ILE A 819 -8.28 8.34 8.39
C ILE A 819 -8.36 7.28 7.28
N GLY A 820 -8.12 6.02 7.62
CA GLY A 820 -8.08 4.92 6.67
C GLY A 820 -6.90 3.98 6.87
N GLU A 821 -6.75 3.08 5.91
CA GLU A 821 -5.64 2.13 5.80
C GLU A 821 -4.83 2.41 4.53
N ASN A 822 -3.69 1.75 4.36
CA ASN A 822 -2.81 1.97 3.20
C ASN A 822 -3.49 1.69 1.84
N TYR A 823 -4.47 0.79 1.81
CA TYR A 823 -5.20 0.43 0.59
C TYR A 823 -6.41 1.33 0.30
N TYR A 824 -6.91 2.06 1.30
CA TYR A 824 -8.01 3.02 1.13
C TYR A 824 -8.02 4.07 2.26
N GLN A 825 -8.00 5.34 1.86
CA GLN A 825 -8.16 6.49 2.73
C GLN A 825 -9.58 7.02 2.59
N ASP A 826 -10.24 7.30 3.72
CA ASP A 826 -11.65 7.69 3.72
C ASP A 826 -11.85 9.13 3.22
N SER A 827 -12.85 9.30 2.37
CA SER A 827 -13.42 10.59 1.98
C SER A 827 -14.61 11.00 2.86
N VAL A 828 -14.94 12.30 2.89
CA VAL A 828 -16.14 12.83 3.58
C VAL A 828 -16.67 14.07 2.88
N THR A 829 -17.98 14.30 2.97
CA THR A 829 -18.59 15.57 2.59
C THR A 829 -19.09 16.29 3.85
N ILE A 830 -18.60 17.51 4.11
CA ILE A 830 -19.04 18.34 5.25
C ILE A 830 -19.32 19.78 4.81
N PHE A 831 -20.09 20.52 5.61
CA PHE A 831 -20.28 21.95 5.41
C PHE A 831 -19.15 22.73 6.11
N ASN A 832 -18.43 23.57 5.38
CA ASN A 832 -17.34 24.37 5.91
C ASN A 832 -17.28 25.71 5.19
N LYS A 833 -17.05 26.81 5.91
CA LYS A 833 -16.98 28.18 5.35
C LYS A 833 -18.20 28.55 4.49
N GLY A 834 -19.38 28.03 4.85
CA GLY A 834 -20.65 28.32 4.17
C GLY A 834 -20.91 27.53 2.89
N ILE A 835 -20.06 26.56 2.54
CA ILE A 835 -20.22 25.70 1.35
C ILE A 835 -20.05 24.22 1.69
N GLU A 836 -20.67 23.36 0.88
CA GLU A 836 -20.47 21.92 0.97
C GLU A 836 -19.15 21.53 0.31
N LEU A 837 -18.23 20.92 1.07
CA LEU A 837 -16.91 20.53 0.61
C LEU A 837 -16.76 19.00 0.63
N PHE A 838 -16.31 18.45 -0.51
CA PHE A 838 -15.89 17.06 -0.61
C PHE A 838 -14.40 16.94 -0.33
N TYR A 839 -14.05 16.27 0.77
CA TYR A 839 -12.69 15.92 1.11
C TYR A 839 -12.41 14.50 0.61
N GLU A 840 -11.51 14.37 -0.37
CA GLU A 840 -11.10 13.06 -0.90
C GLU A 840 -10.43 12.18 0.16
N LYS A 841 -9.75 12.81 1.12
CA LYS A 841 -9.04 12.17 2.22
C LYS A 841 -9.25 12.98 3.51
N ILE A 842 -9.68 12.32 4.56
CA ILE A 842 -9.92 12.99 5.86
C ILE A 842 -8.61 13.06 6.63
N LEU A 843 -8.11 14.29 6.86
CA LEU A 843 -6.98 14.51 7.77
C LEU A 843 -7.37 14.15 9.20
N THR A 844 -6.48 13.48 9.92
CA THR A 844 -6.70 13.11 11.33
C THR A 844 -6.78 14.31 12.27
N THR A 845 -6.34 15.49 11.82
CA THR A 845 -6.42 16.77 12.51
C THR A 845 -7.71 17.55 12.23
N LEU A 846 -8.52 17.14 11.25
CA LEU A 846 -9.78 17.80 10.92
C LEU A 846 -10.83 17.49 12.00
N THR A 847 -11.41 18.55 12.56
CA THR A 847 -12.45 18.49 13.59
C THR A 847 -13.61 19.41 13.21
N CYS A 848 -14.82 18.89 13.29
CA CYS A 848 -16.02 19.58 12.84
C CYS A 848 -17.22 19.24 13.74
N LEU A 849 -17.94 20.27 14.16
CA LEU A 849 -19.19 20.17 14.89
C LEU A 849 -20.26 20.99 14.16
N ASP A 850 -21.18 20.30 13.48
CA ASP A 850 -22.33 20.91 12.81
C ASP A 850 -23.63 20.45 13.45
N LEU A 851 -24.29 21.38 14.15
CA LEU A 851 -25.59 21.21 14.80
C LEU A 851 -26.68 22.06 14.13
N SER A 852 -26.38 22.65 12.97
CA SER A 852 -27.23 23.66 12.36
C SER A 852 -28.59 23.16 11.91
N ASN A 853 -29.54 24.06 11.72
CA ASN A 853 -30.87 23.74 11.19
C ASN A 853 -31.58 22.64 12.01
N ASN A 854 -31.72 22.88 13.31
CA ASN A 854 -32.41 22.01 14.27
C ASN A 854 -33.34 22.88 15.15
N SER A 855 -33.87 22.31 16.24
CA SER A 855 -34.68 23.00 17.24
C SER A 855 -33.97 23.14 18.60
N PHE A 856 -32.63 23.20 18.62
CA PHE A 856 -31.88 23.47 19.86
C PHE A 856 -32.21 24.87 20.40
N HIS A 857 -32.25 25.02 21.71
CA HIS A 857 -32.51 26.30 22.37
C HIS A 857 -31.70 26.43 23.66
N GLY A 858 -32.05 27.39 24.52
CA GLY A 858 -31.29 27.68 25.72
C GLY A 858 -30.04 28.51 25.41
N ARG A 859 -29.06 28.46 26.31
CA ARG A 859 -27.77 29.15 26.14
C ARG A 859 -26.73 28.20 25.55
N ILE A 860 -25.75 28.75 24.85
CA ILE A 860 -24.55 27.99 24.47
C ILE A 860 -23.69 27.84 25.76
N PRO A 861 -23.34 26.61 26.18
CA PRO A 861 -22.59 26.36 27.42
C PRO A 861 -21.14 26.87 27.33
N GLU A 862 -20.60 27.40 28.44
CA GLU A 862 -19.20 27.87 28.52
C GLU A 862 -18.20 26.69 28.39
N GLU A 863 -18.63 25.46 28.69
CA GLU A 863 -17.85 24.24 28.54
C GLU A 863 -17.45 23.95 27.09
N ILE A 864 -18.02 24.64 26.11
CA ILE A 864 -17.59 24.56 24.72
C ILE A 864 -16.09 24.88 24.55
N GLN A 865 -15.50 25.66 25.46
CA GLN A 865 -14.05 25.92 25.53
C GLN A 865 -13.19 24.65 25.67
N MET A 866 -13.79 23.52 26.07
CA MET A 866 -13.09 22.24 26.17
C MET A 866 -12.68 21.69 24.81
N LEU A 867 -13.40 22.03 23.73
CA LEU A 867 -13.18 21.50 22.38
C LEU A 867 -12.01 22.21 21.66
N ARG A 868 -10.85 22.28 22.30
CA ARG A 868 -9.72 23.15 21.90
C ARG A 868 -9.16 22.89 20.50
N SER A 869 -9.33 21.68 19.97
CA SER A 869 -8.84 21.32 18.63
C SER A 869 -9.86 21.57 17.53
N LEU A 870 -11.03 22.16 17.82
CA LEU A 870 -12.11 22.36 16.87
C LEU A 870 -11.75 23.36 15.77
N ARG A 871 -11.90 22.95 14.50
CA ARG A 871 -11.66 23.80 13.32
C ARG A 871 -12.93 24.38 12.72
N VAL A 872 -14.01 23.61 12.73
CA VAL A 872 -15.29 24.04 12.14
C VAL A 872 -16.42 23.92 13.17
N MET A 873 -17.13 25.02 13.41
CA MET A 873 -18.32 25.06 14.26
C MET A 873 -19.49 25.74 13.54
N ASN A 874 -20.60 25.02 13.42
CA ASN A 874 -21.84 25.55 12.83
C ASN A 874 -23.03 25.26 13.76
N LEU A 875 -23.56 26.31 14.37
CA LEU A 875 -24.73 26.29 15.27
C LEU A 875 -25.91 27.06 14.68
N SER A 876 -25.83 27.42 13.39
CA SER A 876 -26.78 28.31 12.74
C SER A 876 -28.19 27.72 12.65
N ASN A 877 -29.19 28.58 12.43
CA ASN A 877 -30.59 28.20 12.24
C ASN A 877 -31.12 27.30 13.36
N ASN A 878 -31.06 27.81 14.59
CA ASN A 878 -31.57 27.17 15.80
C ASN A 878 -32.30 28.24 16.66
N GLY A 879 -32.64 27.88 17.90
CA GLY A 879 -33.26 28.75 18.89
C GLY A 879 -32.31 29.18 20.01
N PHE A 880 -30.98 29.15 19.84
CA PHE A 880 -30.02 29.53 20.88
C PHE A 880 -30.21 31.00 21.28
N SER A 881 -30.10 31.29 22.58
CA SER A 881 -30.43 32.57 23.20
C SER A 881 -29.41 32.96 24.27
N GLY A 882 -29.47 34.19 24.77
CA GLY A 882 -28.46 34.73 25.68
C GLY A 882 -27.27 35.32 24.93
N GLU A 883 -26.18 35.58 25.65
CA GLU A 883 -24.96 36.20 25.08
C GLU A 883 -24.08 35.17 24.38
N ILE A 884 -23.23 35.65 23.46
CA ILE A 884 -22.17 34.82 22.86
C ILE A 884 -21.12 34.52 23.95
N PRO A 885 -20.82 33.25 24.27
CA PRO A 885 -19.91 32.88 25.35
C PRO A 885 -18.49 33.45 25.17
N LEU A 886 -17.90 33.94 26.25
CA LEU A 886 -16.49 34.36 26.28
C LEU A 886 -15.55 33.17 26.10
N ALA A 887 -15.99 31.96 26.48
CA ALA A 887 -15.31 30.68 26.27
C ALA A 887 -14.75 30.46 24.85
N PHE A 888 -15.37 31.02 23.81
CA PHE A 888 -14.90 30.85 22.44
C PHE A 888 -13.47 31.36 22.20
N GLN A 889 -12.95 32.29 23.02
CA GLN A 889 -11.56 32.74 22.95
C GLN A 889 -10.52 31.60 23.08
N ASN A 890 -10.92 30.47 23.67
CA ASN A 890 -10.05 29.32 23.89
C ASN A 890 -9.97 28.36 22.69
N LEU A 891 -10.80 28.55 21.65
CA LEU A 891 -10.84 27.70 20.46
C LEU A 891 -9.85 28.20 19.39
N LYS A 892 -8.57 28.22 19.73
CA LYS A 892 -7.55 28.93 18.93
C LYS A 892 -7.37 28.40 17.51
N ASP A 893 -7.66 27.12 17.28
CA ASP A 893 -7.52 26.46 15.96
C ASP A 893 -8.78 26.62 15.07
N LEU A 894 -9.79 27.39 15.52
CA LEU A 894 -11.06 27.54 14.81
C LEU A 894 -10.89 28.35 13.51
N GLU A 895 -11.30 27.74 12.41
CA GLU A 895 -11.24 28.30 11.06
C GLU A 895 -12.59 28.85 10.58
N SER A 896 -13.70 28.24 11.01
CA SER A 896 -15.06 28.60 10.57
C SER A 896 -16.03 28.58 11.74
N LEU A 897 -16.73 29.71 11.94
CA LEU A 897 -17.75 29.88 12.97
C LEU A 897 -19.05 30.46 12.38
N ASP A 898 -20.14 29.70 12.43
CA ASP A 898 -21.47 30.17 12.03
C ASP A 898 -22.47 30.06 13.20
N LEU A 899 -22.96 31.21 13.66
CA LEU A 899 -23.98 31.36 14.70
C LEU A 899 -25.24 32.06 14.17
N SER A 900 -25.37 32.21 12.85
CA SER A 900 -26.43 32.97 12.22
C SER A 900 -27.82 32.37 12.46
N GLN A 901 -28.88 33.18 12.30
CA GLN A 901 -30.27 32.75 12.46
C GLN A 901 -30.53 32.08 13.82
N ASN A 902 -30.23 32.79 14.90
CA ASN A 902 -30.51 32.38 16.27
C ASN A 902 -31.20 33.55 17.03
N LYS A 903 -31.33 33.42 18.35
CA LYS A 903 -31.87 34.45 19.25
C LYS A 903 -30.78 35.02 20.17
N LEU A 904 -29.52 35.04 19.73
CA LEU A 904 -28.38 35.52 20.51
C LEU A 904 -28.41 37.04 20.67
N SER A 905 -28.27 37.53 21.90
CA SER A 905 -28.41 38.94 22.26
C SER A 905 -27.15 39.48 22.93
N GLY A 906 -27.10 40.80 23.17
CA GLY A 906 -25.95 41.44 23.82
C GLY A 906 -24.85 41.79 22.82
N LYS A 907 -23.64 42.06 23.33
CA LYS A 907 -22.50 42.52 22.54
C LYS A 907 -21.70 41.35 21.95
N ILE A 908 -21.06 41.58 20.81
CA ILE A 908 -20.04 40.66 20.29
C ILE A 908 -18.79 40.76 21.18
N PRO A 909 -18.33 39.68 21.83
CA PRO A 909 -17.19 39.74 22.72
C PRO A 909 -15.89 40.13 22.00
N PRO A 910 -15.18 41.19 22.44
CA PRO A 910 -13.90 41.59 21.83
C PRO A 910 -12.84 40.48 21.86
N GLN A 911 -12.93 39.55 22.80
CA GLN A 911 -12.03 38.40 22.95
C GLN A 911 -12.03 37.48 21.73
N LEU A 912 -13.10 37.46 20.93
CA LEU A 912 -13.13 36.68 19.68
C LEU A 912 -12.08 37.13 18.66
N THR A 913 -11.60 38.38 18.75
CA THR A 913 -10.51 38.88 17.90
C THR A 913 -9.20 38.13 18.13
N THR A 914 -9.07 37.34 19.20
CA THR A 914 -7.87 36.52 19.48
C THR A 914 -7.79 35.24 18.65
N LEU A 915 -8.85 34.88 17.92
CA LEU A 915 -8.92 33.66 17.10
C LEU A 915 -8.16 33.84 15.78
N THR A 916 -6.85 33.61 15.80
CA THR A 916 -5.98 33.97 14.67
C THR A 916 -6.10 33.08 13.44
N PHE A 917 -6.73 31.92 13.54
CA PHE A 917 -6.99 31.01 12.42
C PHE A 917 -8.38 31.21 11.79
N LEU A 918 -9.21 32.11 12.34
CA LEU A 918 -10.59 32.27 11.89
C LEU A 918 -10.65 32.93 10.51
N GLU A 919 -11.17 32.19 9.53
CA GLU A 919 -11.27 32.63 8.13
C GLU A 919 -12.71 32.90 7.70
N ALA A 920 -13.69 32.27 8.35
CA ALA A 920 -15.11 32.46 8.06
C ALA A 920 -15.90 32.72 9.34
N LEU A 921 -16.66 33.83 9.36
CA LEU A 921 -17.53 34.22 10.46
C LEU A 921 -18.91 34.62 9.93
N ASN A 922 -19.97 34.09 10.54
CA ASN A 922 -21.33 34.51 10.25
C ASN A 922 -22.15 34.63 11.54
N LEU A 923 -22.56 35.86 11.88
CA LEU A 923 -23.37 36.24 13.03
C LEU A 923 -24.71 36.85 12.61
N SER A 924 -25.08 36.72 11.34
CA SER A 924 -26.26 37.38 10.77
C SER A 924 -27.57 36.89 11.41
N TYR A 925 -28.60 37.72 11.36
CA TYR A 925 -29.95 37.43 11.86
C TYR A 925 -29.96 36.98 13.32
N ASN A 926 -29.44 37.82 14.20
CA ASN A 926 -29.56 37.72 15.64
C ASN A 926 -29.99 39.08 16.24
N PRO A 927 -30.45 39.13 17.50
CA PRO A 927 -30.65 40.39 18.23
C PRO A 927 -29.37 40.96 18.87
N LEU A 928 -28.21 40.93 18.19
CA LEU A 928 -26.95 41.48 18.69
C LEU A 928 -26.93 43.02 18.64
N GLU A 929 -26.18 43.63 19.56
CA GLU A 929 -26.08 45.09 19.70
C GLU A 929 -24.66 45.59 20.03
N GLY A 930 -24.42 46.88 19.80
CA GLY A 930 -23.15 47.53 20.09
C GLY A 930 -22.16 47.55 18.93
N ILE A 931 -20.90 47.88 19.26
CA ILE A 931 -19.81 48.05 18.28
C ILE A 931 -19.27 46.68 17.85
N ILE A 932 -19.06 46.49 16.54
CA ILE A 932 -18.33 45.33 16.01
C ILE A 932 -16.85 45.43 16.41
N PRO A 933 -16.29 44.44 17.13
CA PRO A 933 -14.87 44.44 17.50
C PRO A 933 -13.94 44.58 16.30
N GLN A 934 -12.86 45.33 16.46
CA GLN A 934 -11.85 45.55 15.43
C GLN A 934 -10.52 44.92 15.84
N GLY A 935 -9.79 44.32 14.89
CA GLY A 935 -8.47 43.71 15.11
C GLY A 935 -8.31 42.35 14.41
N ASN A 936 -7.08 41.99 14.08
CA ASN A 936 -6.70 40.72 13.42
C ASN A 936 -7.58 40.42 12.18
N GLN A 937 -8.27 39.27 12.14
CA GLN A 937 -9.11 38.82 11.03
C GLN A 937 -10.52 39.46 11.07
N PHE A 938 -10.97 40.06 12.18
CA PHE A 938 -12.34 40.58 12.28
C PHE A 938 -12.64 41.72 11.30
N SER A 939 -11.61 42.47 10.89
CA SER A 939 -11.71 43.54 9.91
C SER A 939 -11.83 43.04 8.46
N THR A 940 -11.59 41.75 8.19
CA THR A 940 -11.66 41.18 6.84
C THR A 940 -13.05 40.63 6.51
N PHE A 941 -13.91 40.40 7.51
CA PHE A 941 -15.25 39.87 7.31
C PHE A 941 -16.18 40.90 6.64
N SER A 942 -17.08 40.40 5.78
CA SER A 942 -17.97 41.25 4.98
C SER A 942 -19.18 41.76 5.78
N ASN A 943 -19.93 42.72 5.20
CA ASN A 943 -21.19 43.19 5.75
C ASN A 943 -22.21 42.04 5.95
N ASP A 944 -22.20 41.04 5.07
CA ASP A 944 -23.14 39.92 5.13
C ASP A 944 -23.01 39.11 6.42
N SER A 945 -21.80 39.00 6.98
CA SER A 945 -21.54 38.33 8.27
C SER A 945 -22.32 38.92 9.44
N TYR A 946 -22.79 40.17 9.34
CA TYR A 946 -23.47 40.89 10.44
C TYR A 946 -24.90 41.31 10.10
N ARG A 947 -25.37 40.99 8.89
CA ARG A 947 -26.69 41.39 8.37
C ARG A 947 -27.82 40.96 9.30
N GLY A 948 -28.91 41.73 9.37
CA GLY A 948 -30.09 41.36 10.17
C GLY A 948 -29.97 41.63 11.68
N ASN A 949 -28.86 42.24 12.14
CA ASN A 949 -28.70 42.73 13.51
C ASN A 949 -28.91 44.26 13.53
N PRO A 950 -30.11 44.78 13.82
CA PRO A 950 -30.43 46.20 13.61
C PRO A 950 -29.65 47.16 14.52
N LYS A 951 -29.23 46.69 15.71
CA LYS A 951 -28.53 47.47 16.74
C LYS A 951 -27.00 47.38 16.69
N LEU A 952 -26.43 46.63 15.73
CA LEU A 952 -24.99 46.63 15.50
C LEU A 952 -24.57 47.87 14.68
N CYS A 953 -23.38 48.38 14.97
CA CYS A 953 -22.75 49.49 14.25
C CYS A 953 -21.21 49.34 14.23
N GLY A 954 -20.53 50.13 13.41
CA GLY A 954 -19.07 50.05 13.20
C GLY A 954 -18.70 49.21 11.97
N LEU A 955 -17.45 49.32 11.51
CA LEU A 955 -16.95 48.62 10.32
C LEU A 955 -17.15 47.09 10.47
N PRO A 956 -17.62 46.37 9.43
CA PRO A 956 -17.82 46.79 8.04
C PRO A 956 -19.20 47.43 7.74
N LEU A 957 -20.07 47.64 8.73
CA LEU A 957 -21.38 48.25 8.52
C LEU A 957 -21.25 49.75 8.22
N SER A 958 -22.15 50.28 7.37
CA SER A 958 -22.24 51.72 7.10
C SER A 958 -22.80 52.55 8.27
N LYS A 959 -23.36 51.88 9.29
CA LYS A 959 -23.91 52.50 10.50
C LYS A 959 -22.79 52.97 11.44
N LYS A 960 -22.76 54.27 11.75
CA LYS A 960 -21.79 54.87 12.70
C LYS A 960 -22.25 54.70 14.15
N CYS A 961 -21.31 54.35 15.04
CA CYS A 961 -21.50 54.36 16.49
C CYS A 961 -21.05 55.70 17.09
N ASN A 962 -21.65 56.13 18.19
CA ASN A 962 -21.08 57.20 19.04
C ASN A 962 -19.96 56.65 19.95
N GLU A 963 -19.26 57.52 20.70
CA GLU A 963 -18.16 57.13 21.61
C GLU A 963 -18.57 56.10 22.69
N VAL A 964 -19.87 55.93 22.95
CA VAL A 964 -20.43 55.00 23.94
C VAL A 964 -21.01 53.73 23.27
N GLY A 965 -20.88 53.58 21.95
CA GLY A 965 -21.34 52.41 21.20
C GLY A 965 -22.84 52.35 20.90
N LEU A 966 -23.54 53.48 21.02
CA LEU A 966 -24.95 53.64 20.63
C LEU A 966 -25.06 54.16 19.18
N LEU A 967 -26.16 53.80 18.52
CA LEU A 967 -26.48 54.29 17.18
C LEU A 967 -26.63 55.82 17.18
N VAL A 968 -25.91 56.49 16.28
CA VAL A 968 -26.10 57.93 16.05
C VAL A 968 -27.43 58.13 15.31
N PRO A 969 -28.38 58.94 15.82
CA PRO A 969 -29.60 59.28 15.08
C PRO A 969 -29.24 60.01 13.78
N ALA A 970 -29.91 59.67 12.68
CA ALA A 970 -29.68 60.34 11.41
C ALA A 970 -30.08 61.83 11.47
N ALA A 971 -29.27 62.70 10.84
CA ALA A 971 -29.61 64.11 10.67
C ALA A 971 -30.84 64.28 9.74
N PRO A 972 -31.67 65.33 9.93
CA PRO A 972 -32.83 65.55 9.07
C PRO A 972 -32.35 65.97 7.68
N GLY A 973 -32.38 65.05 6.71
CA GLY A 973 -31.98 65.33 5.34
C GLY A 973 -31.71 64.13 4.43
N GLU A 974 -31.63 62.89 4.93
CA GLU A 974 -31.31 61.71 4.12
C GLU A 974 -32.51 60.78 3.85
N GLU A 975 -33.61 61.31 3.30
CA GLU A 975 -34.73 60.47 2.82
C GLU A 975 -34.68 60.14 1.31
N LYS A 976 -33.68 60.63 0.56
CA LYS A 976 -33.62 60.39 -0.90
C LYS A 976 -32.96 59.08 -1.35
N GLN A 977 -32.23 58.38 -0.48
CA GLN A 977 -31.53 57.13 -0.86
C GLN A 977 -32.37 55.86 -0.61
N SER A 978 -33.35 55.91 0.29
CA SER A 978 -34.25 54.77 0.58
C SER A 978 -35.17 54.43 -0.61
N TRP A 979 -35.64 55.46 -1.34
CA TRP A 979 -36.49 55.28 -2.52
C TRP A 979 -35.76 54.66 -3.73
N LEU A 980 -34.48 54.97 -3.93
CA LEU A 980 -33.67 54.41 -5.02
C LEU A 980 -33.32 52.93 -4.79
N TYR A 981 -33.10 52.51 -3.53
CA TYR A 981 -32.88 51.11 -3.18
C TYR A 981 -34.17 50.29 -3.26
N ALA A 982 -35.31 50.83 -2.81
CA ALA A 982 -36.61 50.18 -2.97
C ALA A 982 -36.95 49.93 -4.46
N MET A 983 -36.67 50.89 -5.35
CA MET A 983 -36.88 50.74 -6.80
C MET A 983 -36.00 49.64 -7.42
N SER A 984 -34.79 49.42 -6.89
CA SER A 984 -33.88 48.34 -7.32
C SER A 984 -34.36 46.96 -6.88
N THR A 985 -34.87 46.83 -5.65
CA THR A 985 -35.45 45.58 -5.16
C THR A 985 -36.74 45.22 -5.92
N TRP A 986 -37.57 46.21 -6.25
CA TRP A 986 -38.75 46.01 -7.09
C TRP A 986 -38.40 45.60 -8.53
N LYS A 987 -37.24 45.99 -9.09
CA LYS A 987 -36.78 45.47 -10.40
C LYS A 987 -36.47 43.97 -10.33
N ILE A 988 -35.82 43.50 -9.26
CA ILE A 988 -35.53 42.06 -9.08
C ILE A 988 -36.84 41.28 -8.86
N VAL A 989 -37.76 41.82 -8.07
CA VAL A 989 -39.10 41.23 -7.88
C VAL A 989 -39.90 41.23 -9.18
N LEU A 990 -39.83 42.28 -10.01
CA LEU A 990 -40.49 42.36 -11.32
C LEU A 990 -39.86 41.41 -12.36
N ILE A 991 -38.53 41.24 -12.36
CA ILE A 991 -37.83 40.27 -13.20
C ILE A 991 -38.16 38.84 -12.75
N GLY A 992 -38.23 38.59 -11.44
CA GLY A 992 -38.64 37.31 -10.85
C GLY A 992 -40.12 37.00 -11.10
N TYR A 993 -41.00 38.00 -11.04
CA TYR A 993 -42.42 37.86 -11.35
C TYR A 993 -42.64 37.63 -12.85
N GLY A 994 -41.91 38.35 -13.71
CA GLY A 994 -41.95 38.17 -15.17
C GLY A 994 -41.44 36.79 -15.60
N SER A 995 -40.27 36.37 -15.10
CA SER A 995 -39.72 35.03 -15.38
C SER A 995 -40.56 33.91 -14.76
N GLY A 996 -41.06 34.09 -13.53
CA GLY A 996 -41.95 33.15 -12.86
C GLY A 996 -43.32 33.02 -13.55
N LEU A 997 -43.88 34.10 -14.08
CA LEU A 997 -45.11 34.09 -14.87
C LEU A 997 -44.88 33.38 -16.22
N VAL A 998 -43.75 33.63 -16.90
CA VAL A 998 -43.41 32.96 -18.17
C VAL A 998 -43.19 31.46 -17.94
N VAL A 999 -42.43 31.09 -16.91
CA VAL A 999 -42.22 29.69 -16.53
C VAL A 999 -43.55 29.04 -16.12
N GLY A 1000 -44.36 29.73 -15.32
CA GLY A 1000 -45.68 29.26 -14.89
C GLY A 1000 -46.67 29.11 -16.05
N LEU A 1001 -46.64 30.00 -17.05
CA LEU A 1001 -47.44 29.90 -18.27
C LEU A 1001 -46.91 28.80 -19.20
N CYS A 1002 -45.59 28.59 -19.30
CA CYS A 1002 -45.00 27.49 -20.06
C CYS A 1002 -45.30 26.12 -19.42
N ILE A 1003 -45.18 26.01 -18.09
CA ILE A 1003 -45.58 24.82 -17.33
C ILE A 1003 -47.10 24.62 -17.42
N GLY A 1004 -47.90 25.68 -17.25
CA GLY A 1004 -49.34 25.63 -17.40
C GLY A 1004 -49.77 25.22 -18.80
N TYR A 1005 -49.14 25.76 -19.85
CA TYR A 1005 -49.37 25.41 -21.25
C TYR A 1005 -48.96 23.97 -21.54
N THR A 1006 -47.78 23.52 -21.10
CA THR A 1006 -47.35 22.12 -21.28
C THR A 1006 -48.24 21.14 -20.53
N VAL A 1007 -48.63 21.45 -19.29
CA VAL A 1007 -49.56 20.63 -18.50
C VAL A 1007 -50.95 20.62 -19.13
N LEU A 1008 -51.47 21.76 -19.59
CA LEU A 1008 -52.77 21.83 -20.30
C LEU A 1008 -52.72 21.13 -21.65
N ASN A 1009 -51.60 21.16 -22.37
CA ASN A 1009 -51.47 20.49 -23.65
C ASN A 1009 -51.27 18.97 -23.46
N GLU A 1010 -50.49 18.52 -22.47
CA GLU A 1010 -50.36 17.09 -22.15
C GLU A 1010 -51.65 16.50 -21.54
N LEU A 1011 -52.25 17.15 -20.54
CA LEU A 1011 -53.50 16.69 -19.94
C LEU A 1011 -54.68 16.87 -20.88
N GLY A 1012 -54.73 17.97 -21.65
CA GLY A 1012 -55.74 18.24 -22.66
C GLY A 1012 -55.68 17.21 -23.80
N ASN A 1013 -54.50 16.89 -24.31
CA ASN A 1013 -54.35 15.83 -25.33
C ASN A 1013 -54.70 14.45 -24.78
N LYS A 1014 -54.33 14.13 -23.53
CA LYS A 1014 -54.75 12.89 -22.85
C LYS A 1014 -56.27 12.84 -22.62
N TRP A 1015 -56.92 13.97 -22.34
CA TRP A 1015 -58.37 14.06 -22.11
C TRP A 1015 -59.16 13.96 -23.42
N VAL A 1016 -58.70 14.63 -24.48
CA VAL A 1016 -59.26 14.53 -25.85
C VAL A 1016 -59.10 13.11 -26.41
N ASP A 1017 -57.97 12.44 -26.16
CA ASP A 1017 -57.79 11.03 -26.55
C ASP A 1017 -58.70 10.09 -25.75
N LYS A 1018 -58.96 10.38 -24.48
CA LYS A 1018 -59.92 9.63 -23.66
C LYS A 1018 -61.36 9.80 -24.17
N PHE A 1019 -61.75 11.02 -24.58
CA PHE A 1019 -63.04 11.31 -25.20
C PHE A 1019 -63.18 10.69 -26.60
N LYS A 1020 -62.15 10.73 -27.45
CA LYS A 1020 -62.13 10.04 -28.75
C LYS A 1020 -62.23 8.52 -28.59
N LYS A 1021 -61.59 7.95 -27.56
CA LYS A 1021 -61.71 6.52 -27.22
C LYS A 1021 -63.10 6.15 -26.66
N GLN A 1022 -63.74 7.01 -25.86
CA GLN A 1022 -65.14 6.80 -25.41
C GLN A 1022 -66.16 6.99 -26.54
N GLY A 1023 -66.00 7.98 -27.42
CA GLY A 1023 -66.85 8.20 -28.59
C GLY A 1023 -66.76 7.07 -29.62
N LYS A 1024 -65.56 6.50 -29.83
CA LYS A 1024 -65.39 5.29 -30.66
C LYS A 1024 -65.95 4.02 -30.01
N ARG A 1025 -66.02 3.94 -28.68
CA ARG A 1025 -66.65 2.83 -27.94
C ARG A 1025 -68.18 2.87 -28.02
N ASN A 1026 -68.79 4.06 -28.05
CA ASN A 1026 -70.24 4.21 -28.23
C ASN A 1026 -70.69 4.04 -29.69
N LYS A 1027 -69.84 4.34 -30.69
CA LYS A 1027 -70.13 4.05 -32.11
C LYS A 1027 -70.01 2.57 -32.49
N ARG A 1028 -69.29 1.74 -31.73
CA ARG A 1028 -69.22 0.27 -31.91
C ARG A 1028 -70.30 -0.51 -31.15
N ARG A 1029 -71.22 0.17 -30.46
CA ARG A 1029 -72.42 -0.42 -29.84
C ARG A 1029 -73.72 -0.02 -30.55
N SER A 1030 -73.66 0.69 -31.68
CA SER A 1030 -74.84 1.11 -32.46
C SER A 1030 -74.70 0.96 -33.99
N ARG A 1031 -73.65 0.30 -34.49
CA ARG A 1031 -73.56 -0.19 -35.87
C ARG A 1031 -72.67 -1.42 -35.94
#